data_AF-A0AAP0MPD8-F1
#
_entry.id   AF-A0AAP0MPD8-F1
#
_cell.length_a   1.000
_cell.length_b   1.000
_cell.length_c   1.000
_cell.angle_alpha   90.00
_cell.angle_beta   90.00
_cell.angle_gamma   90.00
#
_symmetry.space_group_name_H-M   'P 1'
#
loop_
_entity.id
_entity.type
_entity.pdbx_description
1 polymer ?
#
loop_
_entity_poly.entity_id
_entity_poly.type
_entity_poly.pdbx_seq_one_letter_code
_entity_poly.pdbx_strand_id
1 'polypeptide(L)'
;MQVDKNMEKFCLSAKSVKPPCSSKATKWDGELIRKTCFGESLYKRAIVCGNVVNVGGCVLVETADSDHLPSIYFVEFMFEKSDSRKMVHGRHMLRGSETFLGNTADANETNACKDKIVRERAEDQRIDQFPLEYYCKSLYWPERGAFFKLPKDTMGLGTGVCHSCKIKETEREKDVFKVNLNRNGFTLKGTEFHVHDYVYVAHHHFADKGRNRDTFRNEGMKAYVVCQLLGIEVPETSTKACPESTKVKVRRFFRPEDISEEKAYYSDIREVYYSKLVLTVPVTGVEGKCDIRKKHDLAPSDSPTIFEHIFFCEHLYDPDKGTIKQLPPHIETSVLKESVADDTACRKINGKYKEEKHDGAVDKQTDAVHKNRLATLDIFAGCGGLSDGLQQAAKGVSITNWAIEYEQPAGEAFKVNHPEALVFINNCNVILRAIMSARGDADDCISSPEAAELAAELDEETIKNLPRPGQVDFISGGPPCQLLVLCYFQGFSGMNRFNQGSWSKVQCEMILASLSFADYFRPRFFLLENVRNFTSFNKGQTFRLTMASLLQMGYQYTSEPVSWFQKKIRGDMLVLNDHISKAMSELNLIRCQKIPKQPGSDWRVLPSEKVRLSNGQVVDLIPWCLPNTAEKHNQWKGLFGRLDWEGNFPTSVTDPHPMGMVGTCFHPDQDRIITVRECARSQVSLFGYICK
;
A
#
# COMPACT_ATOMS: atom_id res chain seq x y z
N MET A 1 36.75 -9.99 -2.05
CA MET A 1 36.72 -8.61 -2.59
C MET A 1 36.35 -7.69 -1.43
N GLN A 2 37.04 -6.55 -1.23
CA GLN A 2 36.84 -5.67 -0.07
C GLN A 2 35.36 -5.33 0.12
N VAL A 3 34.81 -5.77 1.26
CA VAL A 3 33.45 -5.51 1.70
C VAL A 3 33.36 -4.03 2.07
N ASP A 4 32.74 -3.22 1.21
CA ASP A 4 32.43 -1.83 1.54
C ASP A 4 31.23 -1.80 2.50
N LYS A 5 31.51 -2.07 3.78
CA LYS A 5 30.56 -2.14 4.91
C LYS A 5 30.14 -0.75 5.40
N ASN A 6 30.16 0.28 4.54
CA ASN A 6 29.86 1.65 4.90
C ASN A 6 28.34 1.95 4.85
N MET A 7 27.56 1.24 5.67
CA MET A 7 26.31 1.81 6.18
C MET A 7 26.68 2.73 7.36
N GLU A 8 26.77 4.03 7.10
CA GLU A 8 27.09 5.04 8.11
C GLU A 8 26.05 5.07 9.24
N LYS A 9 26.35 4.34 10.32
CA LYS A 9 25.62 4.42 11.60
C LYS A 9 25.77 5.82 12.17
N PHE A 10 24.65 6.46 12.52
CA PHE A 10 24.69 7.68 13.33
C PHE A 10 24.78 7.28 14.80
N CYS A 11 26.02 7.14 15.30
CA CYS A 11 26.27 6.86 16.71
C CYS A 11 25.99 8.10 17.56
N LEU A 12 25.12 7.93 18.56
CA LEU A 12 24.68 8.96 19.48
C LEU A 12 25.16 8.60 20.89
N SER A 13 26.15 9.35 21.39
CA SER A 13 26.48 9.30 22.82
C SER A 13 25.44 10.12 23.59
N ALA A 14 24.56 9.47 24.35
CA ALA A 14 23.61 10.17 25.20
C ALA A 14 24.21 10.35 26.61
N LYS A 15 24.19 11.59 27.13
CA LYS A 15 24.60 11.87 28.51
C LYS A 15 23.38 12.03 29.41
N SER A 16 23.38 11.35 30.55
CA SER A 16 22.34 11.51 31.59
C SER A 16 22.47 12.88 32.24
N VAL A 17 21.37 13.64 32.27
CA VAL A 17 21.26 14.90 33.00
C VAL A 17 20.21 14.69 34.08
N LYS A 18 20.66 14.46 35.32
CA LYS A 18 19.78 14.33 36.50
C LYS A 18 19.08 15.66 36.82
N PRO A 19 17.87 15.65 37.40
CA PRO A 19 17.20 16.86 37.89
C PRO A 19 18.07 17.56 38.96
N PRO A 20 17.89 18.88 39.17
CA PRO A 20 18.90 19.71 39.82
C PRO A 20 19.04 19.36 41.30
N CYS A 21 20.16 18.71 41.65
CA CYS A 21 20.73 18.78 42.99
C CYS A 21 21.58 20.06 43.07
N SER A 22 21.48 20.76 44.19
CA SER A 22 21.93 22.14 44.41
C SER A 22 23.37 22.44 43.93
N SER A 23 23.53 23.63 43.31
CA SER A 23 24.77 24.43 43.17
C SER A 23 25.69 24.33 41.93
N LYS A 24 25.37 23.65 40.81
CA LYS A 24 26.16 23.79 39.56
C LYS A 24 25.42 24.59 38.48
N ALA A 25 25.95 25.77 38.15
CA ALA A 25 25.36 26.70 37.18
C ALA A 25 25.48 26.21 35.72
N THR A 26 24.37 26.29 34.98
CA THR A 26 24.33 26.12 33.52
C THR A 26 24.99 27.31 32.84
N LYS A 27 26.03 27.08 32.02
CA LYS A 27 26.72 28.14 31.28
C LYS A 27 26.89 27.80 29.81
N TRP A 28 26.90 28.82 28.95
CA TRP A 28 27.33 28.66 27.56
C TRP A 28 28.83 28.43 27.50
N ASP A 29 29.27 27.61 26.56
CA ASP A 29 30.68 27.29 26.36
C ASP A 29 31.03 27.46 24.87
N GLY A 30 31.42 28.68 24.51
CA GLY A 30 31.71 29.09 23.13
C GLY A 30 31.13 30.47 22.81
N GLU A 31 31.49 31.00 21.65
CA GLU A 31 31.01 32.31 21.19
C GLU A 31 29.58 32.26 20.63
N LEU A 32 28.92 33.43 20.66
CA LEU A 32 27.63 33.65 20.02
C LEU A 32 27.73 33.35 18.52
N ILE A 33 26.91 32.43 18.01
CA ILE A 33 26.92 32.10 16.57
C ILE A 33 26.28 33.24 15.78
N ARG A 34 25.02 33.55 16.13
CA ARG A 34 24.16 34.53 15.47
C ARG A 34 22.95 34.81 16.35
N LYS A 35 22.16 35.82 16.00
CA LYS A 35 20.82 36.02 16.57
C LYS A 35 19.75 35.48 15.64
N THR A 36 18.66 34.94 16.19
CA THR A 36 17.47 34.59 15.41
C THR A 36 16.76 35.85 14.91
N CYS A 37 15.79 35.70 14.00
CA CYS A 37 14.92 36.80 13.59
C CYS A 37 14.10 37.40 14.74
N PHE A 38 13.96 36.66 15.85
CA PHE A 38 13.32 37.11 17.10
C PHE A 38 14.31 37.71 18.11
N GLY A 39 15.58 37.89 17.73
CA GLY A 39 16.62 38.50 18.56
C GLY A 39 17.27 37.57 19.59
N GLU A 40 16.95 36.28 19.56
CA GLU A 40 17.49 35.29 20.50
C GLU A 40 18.91 34.89 20.12
N SER A 41 19.80 34.82 21.11
CA SER A 41 21.22 34.50 20.92
C SER A 41 21.42 32.98 20.78
N LEU A 42 22.01 32.51 19.69
CA LEU A 42 22.25 31.08 19.42
C LEU A 42 23.67 30.63 19.82
N TYR A 43 23.76 29.42 20.39
CA TYR A 43 25.01 28.83 20.87
C TYR A 43 25.20 27.39 20.39
N LYS A 44 26.44 26.98 20.11
CA LYS A 44 26.75 25.60 19.66
C LYS A 44 26.92 24.62 20.81
N ARG A 45 27.24 25.11 22.01
CA ARG A 45 27.68 24.28 23.12
C ARG A 45 27.36 24.92 24.48
N ALA A 46 26.99 24.09 25.43
CA ALA A 46 26.67 24.45 26.81
C ALA A 46 27.28 23.45 27.80
N ILE A 47 27.53 23.91 29.02
CA ILE A 47 27.92 23.06 30.14
C ILE A 47 26.74 23.03 31.12
N VAL A 48 26.15 21.85 31.30
CA VAL A 48 25.01 21.59 32.19
C VAL A 48 25.45 20.61 33.26
N CYS A 49 25.45 21.04 34.53
CA CYS A 49 25.90 20.21 35.65
C CYS A 49 27.32 19.62 35.50
N GLY A 50 28.20 20.30 34.75
CA GLY A 50 29.56 19.83 34.44
C GLY A 50 29.66 18.98 33.16
N ASN A 51 28.54 18.63 32.53
CA ASN A 51 28.50 17.89 31.27
C ASN A 51 28.42 18.83 30.07
N VAL A 52 29.26 18.57 29.06
CA VAL A 52 29.22 19.28 27.78
C VAL A 52 28.07 18.75 26.92
N VAL A 53 27.18 19.65 26.52
CA VAL A 53 26.07 19.45 25.57
C VAL A 53 26.37 20.23 24.29
N ASN A 54 26.30 19.56 23.15
CA ASN A 54 26.56 20.15 21.83
C ASN A 54 25.31 20.11 20.97
N VAL A 55 25.20 21.08 20.05
CA VAL A 55 24.32 20.95 18.88
C VAL A 55 24.76 19.73 18.08
N GLY A 56 23.79 18.91 17.65
CA GLY A 56 24.04 17.62 17.03
C GLY A 56 24.32 16.48 18.01
N GLY A 57 24.33 16.75 19.32
CA GLY A 57 24.44 15.73 20.37
C GLY A 57 23.07 15.24 20.87
N CYS A 58 23.07 14.21 21.72
CA CYS A 58 21.86 13.71 22.39
C CYS A 58 21.91 13.90 23.90
N VAL A 59 20.74 14.17 24.48
CA VAL A 59 20.55 14.32 25.92
C VAL A 59 19.41 13.43 26.40
N LEU A 60 19.58 12.86 27.59
CA LEU A 60 18.52 12.16 28.32
C LEU A 60 17.85 13.14 29.27
N VAL A 61 16.53 13.21 29.22
CA VAL A 61 15.71 14.06 30.07
C VAL A 61 14.86 13.17 30.97
N GLU A 62 15.11 13.23 32.28
CA GLU A 62 14.33 12.51 33.29
C GLU A 62 13.10 13.35 33.68
N THR A 63 11.92 12.75 33.60
CA THR A 63 10.67 13.33 34.13
C THR A 63 10.47 12.91 35.58
N ALA A 64 9.78 13.71 36.38
CA ALA A 64 9.59 13.47 37.82
C ALA A 64 8.78 12.19 38.14
N ASP A 65 8.08 11.62 37.15
CA ASP A 65 7.34 10.36 37.29
C ASP A 65 8.25 9.14 37.11
N SER A 66 8.42 8.37 38.17
CA SER A 66 9.40 7.27 38.30
C SER A 66 9.09 6.00 37.49
N ASP A 67 7.93 5.92 36.83
CA ASP A 67 7.50 4.72 36.09
C ASP A 67 7.88 4.73 34.60
N HIS A 68 8.36 5.86 34.08
CA HIS A 68 8.71 6.02 32.67
C HIS A 68 10.23 6.14 32.47
N LEU A 69 10.72 5.50 31.42
CA LEU A 69 12.13 5.61 31.04
C LEU A 69 12.45 7.04 30.57
N PRO A 70 13.70 7.51 30.77
CA PRO A 70 14.08 8.88 30.39
C PRO A 70 13.83 9.13 28.89
N SER A 71 13.33 10.30 28.53
CA SER A 71 13.13 10.69 27.13
C SER A 71 14.46 11.06 26.50
N ILE A 72 14.67 10.66 25.25
CA ILE A 72 15.89 10.97 24.49
C ILE A 72 15.60 12.14 23.55
N TYR A 73 16.43 13.18 23.61
CA TYR A 73 16.33 14.32 22.70
C TYR A 73 17.62 14.51 21.91
N PHE A 74 17.49 14.68 20.61
CA PHE A 74 18.56 15.14 19.73
C PHE A 74 18.57 16.67 19.67
N VAL A 75 19.70 17.30 19.99
CA VAL A 75 19.83 18.75 20.11
C VAL A 75 19.94 19.40 18.73
N GLU A 76 18.88 20.10 18.32
CA GLU A 76 18.83 20.79 17.02
C GLU A 76 19.52 22.15 17.08
N PHE A 77 19.23 22.93 18.12
CA PHE A 77 19.86 24.22 18.41
C PHE A 77 19.64 24.62 19.87
N MET A 78 20.47 25.54 20.35
CA MET A 78 20.39 26.07 21.71
C MET A 78 20.40 27.60 21.66
N PHE A 79 19.59 28.23 22.50
CA PHE A 79 19.39 29.68 22.47
C PHE A 79 19.13 30.28 23.85
N GLU A 80 19.40 31.57 23.99
CA GLU A 80 19.07 32.35 25.17
C GLU A 80 17.95 33.33 24.85
N LYS A 81 16.88 33.27 25.65
CA LYS A 81 15.74 34.19 25.55
C LYS A 81 16.11 35.56 26.12
N SER A 82 15.31 36.56 25.77
CA SER A 82 15.46 37.93 26.27
C SER A 82 15.39 38.06 27.80
N ASP A 83 14.72 37.12 28.47
CA ASP A 83 14.67 37.01 29.93
C ASP A 83 15.85 36.24 30.56
N SER A 84 16.93 36.03 29.80
CA SER A 84 18.14 35.31 30.20
C SER A 84 17.94 33.81 30.51
N ARG A 85 16.78 33.23 30.14
CA ARG A 85 16.59 31.77 30.21
C ARG A 85 17.34 31.08 29.09
N LYS A 86 18.14 30.08 29.46
CA LYS A 86 18.90 29.22 28.54
C LYS A 86 18.01 28.06 28.12
N MET A 87 17.80 27.92 26.81
CA MET A 87 16.85 27.00 26.22
C MET A 87 17.56 26.07 25.24
N VAL A 88 17.05 24.84 25.14
CA VAL A 88 17.44 23.87 24.13
C VAL A 88 16.20 23.51 23.32
N HIS A 89 16.32 23.54 21.99
CA HIS A 89 15.34 22.92 21.12
C HIS A 89 15.84 21.53 20.72
N GLY A 90 15.09 20.50 21.10
CA GLY A 90 15.44 19.11 20.85
C GLY A 90 14.35 18.38 20.07
N ARG A 91 14.77 17.50 19.17
CA ARG A 91 13.89 16.52 18.51
C ARG A 91 13.74 15.31 19.42
N HIS A 92 12.51 14.97 19.79
CA HIS A 92 12.23 13.77 20.58
C HIS A 92 12.55 12.51 19.76
N MET A 93 13.33 11.61 20.34
CA MET A 93 13.74 10.34 19.73
C MET A 93 12.92 9.23 20.38
N LEU A 94 12.18 8.48 19.56
CA LEU A 94 11.39 7.34 20.02
C LEU A 94 12.26 6.11 20.16
N ARG A 95 11.98 5.33 21.20
CA ARG A 95 12.50 3.98 21.38
C ARG A 95 11.99 3.06 20.29
N GLY A 96 12.81 2.10 19.83
CA GLY A 96 12.37 1.07 18.90
C GLY A 96 11.15 0.30 19.46
N SER A 97 11.13 0.08 20.77
CA SER A 97 10.01 -0.53 21.49
C SER A 97 8.75 0.33 21.57
N GLU A 98 8.84 1.64 21.34
CA GLU A 98 7.69 2.56 21.28
C GLU A 98 7.08 2.64 19.86
N THR A 99 7.72 2.01 18.87
CA THR A 99 7.16 1.84 17.52
C THR A 99 6.32 0.57 17.41
N PHE A 100 5.70 0.31 16.25
CA PHE A 100 4.95 -0.93 16.04
C PHE A 100 5.82 -2.21 16.12
N LEU A 101 7.16 -2.10 16.06
CA LEU A 101 8.10 -3.21 16.22
C LEU A 101 8.06 -3.79 17.64
N GLY A 102 7.76 -2.98 18.65
CA GLY A 102 7.76 -3.39 20.05
C GLY A 102 9.06 -4.10 20.44
N ASN A 103 8.95 -5.26 21.10
CA ASN A 103 10.10 -6.01 21.62
C ASN A 103 11.01 -6.64 20.55
N THR A 104 10.63 -6.57 19.26
CA THR A 104 11.45 -7.10 18.15
C THR A 104 12.45 -6.07 17.61
N ALA A 105 12.33 -4.80 18.02
CA ALA A 105 13.35 -3.80 17.72
C ALA A 105 14.68 -4.19 18.37
N ASP A 106 15.80 -3.85 17.73
CA ASP A 106 17.13 -4.15 18.26
C ASP A 106 17.27 -3.57 19.68
N ALA A 107 17.85 -4.34 20.59
CA ALA A 107 18.06 -3.97 21.99
C ALA A 107 18.90 -2.69 22.17
N ASN A 108 19.73 -2.34 21.19
CA ASN A 108 20.54 -1.13 21.19
C ASN A 108 19.91 0.02 20.38
N GLU A 109 18.85 -0.27 19.61
CA GLU A 109 18.01 0.72 18.92
C GLU A 109 16.99 1.25 19.91
N THR A 110 17.49 1.96 20.95
CA THR A 110 16.67 2.62 21.98
C THR A 110 15.60 1.68 22.54
N ASN A 111 15.97 0.68 23.34
CA ASN A 111 15.06 -0.34 23.85
C ASN A 111 14.91 -0.25 25.37
N ALA A 112 13.70 -0.50 25.88
CA ALA A 112 13.32 -0.27 27.28
C ALA A 112 13.83 -1.33 28.27
N CYS A 113 14.08 -2.55 27.79
CA CYS A 113 14.19 -3.73 28.66
C CYS A 113 15.59 -3.92 29.27
N LYS A 114 16.66 -3.45 28.61
CA LYS A 114 18.02 -3.46 29.17
C LYS A 114 18.26 -2.32 30.16
N ASP A 115 17.60 -1.17 30.01
CA ASP A 115 17.78 -0.02 30.92
C ASP A 115 17.43 -0.40 32.38
N LYS A 116 16.44 -1.28 32.59
CA LYS A 116 16.05 -1.76 33.92
C LYS A 116 17.06 -2.75 34.52
N ILE A 117 17.49 -3.73 33.73
CA ILE A 117 18.47 -4.77 34.15
C ILE A 117 19.88 -4.19 34.32
N VAL A 118 20.27 -3.21 33.50
CA VAL A 118 21.56 -2.51 33.61
C VAL A 118 21.54 -1.53 34.79
N ARG A 119 20.41 -0.86 35.08
CA ARG A 119 20.27 -0.07 36.32
C ARG A 119 20.34 -0.94 37.56
N GLU A 120 19.63 -2.07 37.59
CA GLU A 120 19.67 -3.03 38.72
C GLU A 120 21.09 -3.60 38.91
N ARG A 121 21.82 -3.90 37.83
CA ARG A 121 23.22 -4.37 37.92
C ARG A 121 24.24 -3.26 38.25
N ALA A 122 23.97 -2.02 37.86
CA ALA A 122 24.84 -0.87 38.15
C ALA A 122 24.67 -0.33 39.58
N GLU A 123 23.53 -0.58 40.22
CA GLU A 123 23.33 -0.32 41.65
C GLU A 123 24.06 -1.36 42.52
N ASP A 124 24.16 -2.63 42.06
CA ASP A 124 24.81 -3.72 42.80
C ASP A 124 26.35 -3.78 42.61
N GLN A 125 26.90 -3.22 41.54
CA GLN A 125 28.35 -3.24 41.28
C GLN A 125 28.83 -1.84 40.92
N ARG A 126 29.71 -1.27 41.76
CA ARG A 126 30.49 -0.05 41.48
C ARG A 126 31.44 -0.26 40.29
N ILE A 127 30.88 -0.38 39.08
CA ILE A 127 31.62 -0.48 37.83
C ILE A 127 31.42 0.84 37.09
N ASP A 128 32.54 1.49 36.77
CA ASP A 128 32.56 2.73 36.01
C ASP A 128 31.84 2.59 34.66
N GLN A 129 31.12 3.66 34.33
CA GLN A 129 30.18 3.82 33.23
C GLN A 129 30.81 3.52 31.86
N PHE A 130 30.45 2.41 31.24
CA PHE A 130 30.47 2.35 29.77
C PHE A 130 29.32 3.22 29.26
N PRO A 131 29.56 4.20 28.36
CA PRO A 131 28.47 4.99 27.79
C PRO A 131 27.54 4.04 27.02
N LEU A 132 26.25 4.01 27.35
CA LEU A 132 25.26 3.42 26.45
C LEU A 132 25.30 4.23 25.14
N GLU A 133 25.81 3.61 24.09
CA GLU A 133 25.75 4.16 22.74
C GLU A 133 24.39 3.82 22.13
N TYR A 134 23.61 4.85 21.81
CA TYR A 134 22.39 4.71 21.04
C TYR A 134 22.71 4.93 19.55
N TYR A 135 21.93 4.33 18.67
CA TYR A 135 21.96 4.69 17.25
C TYR A 135 20.53 4.84 16.74
N CYS A 136 20.38 5.65 15.69
CA CYS A 136 19.11 5.82 14.98
C CYS A 136 19.39 5.75 13.48
N LYS A 137 18.65 4.89 12.77
CA LYS A 137 18.80 4.68 11.32
C LYS A 137 17.66 5.29 10.51
N SER A 138 16.48 5.39 11.10
CA SER A 138 15.23 5.66 10.37
C SER A 138 14.35 6.69 11.07
N LEU A 139 13.62 7.47 10.28
CA LEU A 139 12.53 8.33 10.73
C LEU A 139 11.23 7.52 10.76
N TYR A 140 10.62 7.40 11.93
CA TYR A 140 9.32 6.72 12.09
C TYR A 140 8.15 7.70 11.94
N TRP A 141 7.15 7.33 11.14
CA TRP A 141 5.89 8.06 10.94
C TRP A 141 4.71 7.21 11.42
N PRO A 142 4.20 7.44 12.65
CA PRO A 142 3.17 6.61 13.26
C PRO A 142 1.86 6.53 12.46
N GLU A 143 1.39 7.66 11.93
CA GLU A 143 0.11 7.78 11.21
C GLU A 143 0.12 6.98 9.89
N ARG A 144 1.30 6.79 9.30
CA ARG A 144 1.50 6.00 8.07
C ARG A 144 2.00 4.58 8.37
N GLY A 145 2.29 4.26 9.63
CA GLY A 145 2.92 3.00 10.02
C GLY A 145 4.25 2.74 9.28
N ALA A 146 5.05 3.79 9.05
CA ALA A 146 6.15 3.75 8.08
C ALA A 146 7.51 4.21 8.64
N PHE A 147 8.58 3.71 8.02
CA PHE A 147 9.96 4.09 8.34
C PHE A 147 10.65 4.63 7.09
N PHE A 148 11.20 5.83 7.20
CA PHE A 148 11.88 6.55 6.12
C PHE A 148 13.36 6.77 6.45
N LYS A 149 14.16 7.09 5.43
CA LYS A 149 15.55 7.52 5.65
C LYS A 149 15.60 8.79 6.51
N LEU A 150 16.53 8.83 7.47
CA LEU A 150 16.78 10.05 8.25
C LEU A 150 17.28 11.17 7.34
N PRO A 151 16.70 12.39 7.41
CA PRO A 151 17.13 13.52 6.60
C PRO A 151 18.36 14.20 7.24
N LYS A 152 19.51 13.50 7.24
CA LYS A 152 20.76 13.89 7.92
C LYS A 152 21.18 15.33 7.60
N ASP A 153 21.03 15.74 6.34
CA ASP A 153 21.42 17.07 5.84
C ASP A 153 20.62 18.23 6.46
N THR A 154 19.52 17.92 7.17
CA THR A 154 18.62 18.91 7.76
C THR A 154 18.58 18.87 9.30
N MET A 155 19.38 18.01 9.93
CA MET A 155 19.39 17.78 11.38
C MET A 155 20.59 18.46 12.03
N GLY A 156 20.38 19.10 13.19
CA GLY A 156 21.47 19.53 14.07
C GLY A 156 22.32 20.66 13.49
N LEU A 157 21.75 21.49 12.61
CA LEU A 157 22.49 22.55 11.93
C LEU A 157 22.83 23.74 12.85
N GLY A 158 22.19 23.84 14.02
CA GLY A 158 22.43 24.94 14.97
C GLY A 158 21.96 26.31 14.47
N THR A 159 21.13 26.34 13.44
CA THR A 159 20.68 27.56 12.79
C THR A 159 19.50 28.21 13.51
N GLY A 160 18.90 27.58 14.52
CA GLY A 160 17.63 28.04 15.08
C GLY A 160 16.41 27.65 14.25
N VAL A 161 16.60 26.79 13.24
CA VAL A 161 15.53 26.25 12.39
C VAL A 161 15.53 24.74 12.51
N CYS A 162 14.38 24.15 12.86
CA CYS A 162 14.18 22.71 12.92
C CYS A 162 13.31 22.24 11.76
N HIS A 163 13.81 21.30 10.95
CA HIS A 163 13.05 20.76 9.81
C HIS A 163 11.76 20.04 10.24
N SER A 164 11.77 19.34 11.38
CA SER A 164 10.55 18.70 11.92
C SER A 164 9.48 19.73 12.30
N CYS A 165 9.88 20.88 12.88
CA CYS A 165 8.96 21.98 13.15
C CYS A 165 8.41 22.58 11.85
N LYS A 166 9.26 22.77 10.83
CA LYS A 166 8.84 23.24 9.51
C LYS A 166 7.81 22.30 8.87
N ILE A 167 8.03 20.98 8.89
CA ILE A 167 7.06 20.01 8.37
C ILE A 167 5.73 20.17 9.11
N LYS A 168 5.75 20.20 10.46
CA LYS A 168 4.54 20.37 11.27
C LYS A 168 3.86 21.73 11.06
N GLU A 169 4.61 22.78 10.77
CA GLU A 169 4.06 24.09 10.42
C GLU A 169 3.44 24.06 9.03
N THR A 170 4.13 23.50 8.03
CA THR A 170 3.60 23.33 6.67
C THR A 170 2.34 22.45 6.65
N GLU A 171 2.29 21.37 7.44
CA GLU A 171 1.08 20.55 7.60
C GLU A 171 -0.06 21.34 8.24
N ARG A 172 0.22 22.06 9.33
CA ARG A 172 -0.77 22.96 9.95
C ARG A 172 -1.23 24.06 9.00
N GLU A 173 -0.35 24.60 8.15
CA GLU A 173 -0.68 25.59 7.12
C GLU A 173 -1.53 25.01 5.99
N LYS A 174 -1.31 23.75 5.61
CA LYS A 174 -2.17 23.03 4.65
C LYS A 174 -3.59 22.89 5.18
N ASP A 175 -3.75 22.72 6.49
CA ASP A 175 -5.08 22.65 7.11
C ASP A 175 -5.78 24.01 7.24
N VAL A 176 -5.08 25.12 6.98
CA VAL A 176 -5.69 26.46 7.01
C VAL A 176 -6.51 26.70 5.74
N PHE A 177 -7.82 26.82 5.91
CA PHE A 177 -8.72 27.29 4.86
C PHE A 177 -8.44 28.75 4.50
N LYS A 178 -8.32 29.03 3.20
CA LYS A 178 -8.07 30.39 2.67
C LYS A 178 -8.94 30.62 1.44
N VAL A 179 -9.43 31.84 1.26
CA VAL A 179 -10.14 32.27 0.04
C VAL A 179 -9.32 33.39 -0.61
N ASN A 180 -9.13 33.31 -1.93
CA ASN A 180 -8.39 34.31 -2.69
C ASN A 180 -9.12 35.67 -2.65
N LEU A 181 -8.36 36.77 -2.66
CA LEU A 181 -8.91 38.14 -2.55
C LEU A 181 -9.97 38.43 -3.62
N ASN A 182 -9.78 37.92 -4.83
CA ASN A 182 -10.69 38.12 -5.97
C ASN A 182 -11.88 37.14 -5.95
N ARG A 183 -12.02 36.31 -4.90
CA ARG A 183 -13.05 35.27 -4.74
C ARG A 183 -13.18 34.33 -5.95
N ASN A 184 -12.08 34.14 -6.67
CA ASN A 184 -11.98 33.27 -7.84
C ASN A 184 -11.33 31.91 -7.51
N GLY A 185 -10.94 31.68 -6.25
CA GLY A 185 -10.38 30.43 -5.78
C GLY A 185 -10.31 30.34 -4.26
N PHE A 186 -10.09 29.14 -3.75
CA PHE A 186 -9.90 28.85 -2.33
C PHE A 186 -8.92 27.69 -2.13
N THR A 187 -8.27 27.63 -0.98
CA THR A 187 -7.43 26.50 -0.56
C THR A 187 -8.13 25.73 0.55
N LEU A 188 -8.30 24.42 0.37
CA LEU A 188 -8.87 23.50 1.34
C LEU A 188 -7.95 22.28 1.47
N LYS A 189 -7.53 21.95 2.71
CA LYS A 189 -6.62 20.83 3.01
C LYS A 189 -5.36 20.81 2.12
N GLY A 190 -4.77 21.97 1.88
CA GLY A 190 -3.57 22.16 1.07
C GLY A 190 -3.78 22.07 -0.45
N THR A 191 -5.01 21.86 -0.92
CA THR A 191 -5.35 21.85 -2.34
C THR A 191 -6.01 23.17 -2.73
N GLU A 192 -5.48 23.83 -3.76
CA GLU A 192 -6.04 25.07 -4.30
C GLU A 192 -7.07 24.78 -5.38
N PHE A 193 -8.26 25.37 -5.28
CA PHE A 193 -9.39 25.22 -6.21
C PHE A 193 -9.74 26.56 -6.84
N HIS A 194 -10.04 26.56 -8.14
CA HIS A 194 -10.41 27.74 -8.90
C HIS A 194 -11.81 27.62 -9.48
N VAL A 195 -12.48 28.75 -9.70
CA VAL A 195 -13.74 28.77 -10.46
C VAL A 195 -13.47 28.16 -11.85
N HIS A 196 -14.41 27.33 -12.30
CA HIS A 196 -14.36 26.46 -13.47
C HIS A 196 -13.57 25.16 -13.33
N ASP A 197 -12.88 24.92 -12.20
CA ASP A 197 -12.32 23.58 -11.92
C ASP A 197 -13.44 22.54 -11.80
N TYR A 198 -13.14 21.31 -12.21
CA TYR A 198 -13.98 20.16 -11.93
C TYR A 198 -13.57 19.52 -10.60
N VAL A 199 -14.54 19.19 -9.77
CA VAL A 199 -14.35 18.77 -8.38
C VAL A 199 -15.25 17.61 -8.01
N TYR A 200 -14.79 16.81 -7.05
CA TYR A 200 -15.62 15.83 -6.35
C TYR A 200 -16.35 16.49 -5.20
N VAL A 201 -17.64 16.18 -5.06
CA VAL A 201 -18.47 16.60 -3.93
C VAL A 201 -19.10 15.38 -3.29
N ALA A 202 -19.17 15.36 -1.96
CA ALA A 202 -19.77 14.27 -1.21
C ALA A 202 -21.26 14.08 -1.56
N HIS A 203 -21.67 12.82 -1.79
CA HIS A 203 -23.00 12.46 -2.30
C HIS A 203 -24.17 12.93 -1.41
N HIS A 204 -23.99 12.95 -0.10
CA HIS A 204 -25.03 13.28 0.86
C HIS A 204 -25.57 14.73 0.74
N HIS A 205 -24.82 15.63 0.08
CA HIS A 205 -25.29 16.98 -0.22
C HIS A 205 -26.33 17.04 -1.36
N PHE A 206 -26.53 15.95 -2.09
CA PHE A 206 -27.45 15.85 -3.23
C PHE A 206 -28.55 14.81 -3.02
N ALA A 207 -28.58 14.13 -1.87
CA ALA A 207 -29.59 13.14 -1.57
C ALA A 207 -30.95 13.82 -1.31
N ASP A 208 -31.98 13.36 -2.02
CA ASP A 208 -33.35 13.82 -1.81
C ASP A 208 -33.87 13.28 -0.46
N LYS A 209 -34.39 14.15 0.41
CA LYS A 209 -34.84 13.76 1.77
C LYS A 209 -36.12 12.91 1.75
N GLY A 210 -36.70 12.64 0.58
CA GLY A 210 -38.03 12.05 0.40
C GLY A 210 -38.12 10.69 -0.30
N ARG A 211 -37.03 10.09 -0.79
CA ARG A 211 -37.08 8.69 -1.30
C ARG A 211 -36.73 7.73 -0.17
N ASN A 212 -37.59 6.74 0.05
CA ASN A 212 -37.52 5.73 1.10
C ASN A 212 -36.08 5.36 1.48
N ARG A 213 -35.78 5.43 2.79
CA ARG A 213 -34.70 4.67 3.41
C ARG A 213 -35.07 3.18 3.35
N ASP A 214 -35.08 2.61 2.16
CA ASP A 214 -34.87 1.18 2.07
C ASP A 214 -33.43 0.96 2.50
N THR A 215 -33.25 0.08 3.48
CA THR A 215 -31.94 -0.34 3.99
C THR A 215 -31.15 -1.03 2.88
N PHE A 216 -30.61 -0.25 1.95
CA PHE A 216 -29.67 -0.73 0.95
C PHE A 216 -28.39 -1.11 1.69
N ARG A 217 -27.88 -2.32 1.45
CA ARG A 217 -26.63 -2.84 2.07
C ARG A 217 -25.39 -1.95 1.86
N ASN A 218 -25.49 -0.91 1.01
CA ASN A 218 -24.39 -0.13 0.47
C ASN A 218 -24.47 1.39 0.77
N GLU A 219 -25.22 1.83 1.79
CA GLU A 219 -25.41 3.27 2.10
C GLU A 219 -24.11 4.09 2.32
N GLY A 220 -22.96 3.44 2.54
CA GLY A 220 -21.64 4.06 2.65
C GLY A 220 -20.75 4.03 1.39
N MET A 221 -21.21 3.48 0.27
CA MET A 221 -20.37 3.20 -0.93
C MET A 221 -20.79 3.99 -2.18
N LYS A 222 -21.52 5.09 -2.04
CA LYS A 222 -21.90 5.92 -3.21
C LYS A 222 -20.71 6.73 -3.72
N ALA A 223 -20.54 6.75 -5.05
CA ALA A 223 -19.49 7.51 -5.70
C ALA A 223 -19.62 9.02 -5.42
N TYR A 224 -18.49 9.73 -5.41
CA TYR A 224 -18.51 11.18 -5.36
C TYR A 224 -19.24 11.77 -6.58
N VAL A 225 -20.02 12.82 -6.32
CA VAL A 225 -20.71 13.60 -7.35
C VAL A 225 -19.68 14.45 -8.06
N VAL A 226 -19.68 14.39 -9.40
CA VAL A 226 -18.79 15.20 -10.24
C VAL A 226 -19.46 16.55 -10.47
N CYS A 227 -18.73 17.62 -10.21
CA CYS A 227 -19.23 18.97 -10.27
C CYS A 227 -18.25 19.90 -11.00
N GLN A 228 -18.76 20.97 -11.61
CA GLN A 228 -17.95 22.12 -12.03
C GLN A 228 -18.18 23.28 -11.07
N LEU A 229 -17.10 23.87 -10.55
CA LEU A 229 -17.17 25.04 -9.67
C LEU A 229 -17.57 26.28 -10.48
N LEU A 230 -18.60 27.01 -10.05
CA LEU A 230 -19.10 28.21 -10.73
C LEU A 230 -18.91 29.50 -9.94
N GLY A 231 -18.78 29.42 -8.61
CA GLY A 231 -18.58 30.61 -7.78
C GLY A 231 -18.42 30.29 -6.30
N ILE A 232 -17.91 31.25 -5.55
CA ILE A 232 -17.65 31.15 -4.12
C ILE A 232 -18.49 32.21 -3.39
N GLU A 233 -19.29 31.78 -2.42
CA GLU A 233 -20.14 32.62 -1.60
C GLU A 233 -19.57 32.69 -0.17
N VAL A 234 -19.01 33.84 0.19
CA VAL A 234 -18.51 34.12 1.55
C VAL A 234 -19.51 35.06 2.24
N PRO A 235 -20.01 34.72 3.45
CA PRO A 235 -20.91 35.58 4.21
C PRO A 235 -20.29 36.96 4.49
N GLU A 236 -21.06 38.03 4.29
CA GLU A 236 -20.60 39.42 4.41
C GLU A 236 -20.26 39.83 5.85
N THR A 237 -20.69 39.06 6.85
CA THR A 237 -20.57 39.40 8.28
C THR A 237 -19.27 38.96 8.94
N SER A 238 -18.39 38.22 8.25
CA SER A 238 -17.12 37.73 8.82
C SER A 238 -15.91 38.36 8.12
N THR A 239 -15.06 39.05 8.87
CA THR A 239 -13.76 39.56 8.41
C THR A 239 -12.75 38.46 8.06
N LYS A 240 -13.04 37.20 8.43
CA LYS A 240 -12.22 36.02 8.14
C LYS A 240 -13.11 34.88 7.64
N ALA A 241 -12.84 34.39 6.43
CA ALA A 241 -13.58 33.28 5.83
C ALA A 241 -13.38 31.99 6.63
N CYS A 242 -14.48 31.29 6.92
CA CYS A 242 -14.50 30.04 7.69
C CYS A 242 -15.03 28.92 6.77
N PRO A 243 -14.46 27.71 6.79
CA PRO A 243 -14.93 26.63 5.91
C PRO A 243 -16.37 26.20 6.20
N GLU A 244 -16.85 26.32 7.44
CA GLU A 244 -18.22 25.95 7.82
C GLU A 244 -19.26 26.97 7.32
N SER A 245 -18.86 28.23 7.14
CA SER A 245 -19.75 29.31 6.71
C SER A 245 -19.63 29.64 5.23
N THR A 246 -18.55 29.20 4.57
CA THR A 246 -18.31 29.43 3.14
C THR A 246 -19.03 28.38 2.29
N LYS A 247 -19.75 28.86 1.28
CA LYS A 247 -20.48 28.02 0.32
C LYS A 247 -19.92 28.17 -1.08
N VAL A 248 -20.15 27.17 -1.92
CA VAL A 248 -19.74 27.18 -3.31
C VAL A 248 -20.92 26.83 -4.21
N LYS A 249 -21.06 27.57 -5.31
CA LYS A 249 -21.99 27.23 -6.40
C LYS A 249 -21.33 26.20 -7.30
N VAL A 250 -22.01 25.09 -7.50
CA VAL A 250 -21.52 23.98 -8.32
C VAL A 250 -22.57 23.58 -9.34
N ARG A 251 -22.12 23.26 -10.54
CA ARG A 251 -22.93 22.59 -11.56
C ARG A 251 -22.74 21.09 -11.43
N ARG A 252 -23.83 20.35 -11.29
CA ARG A 252 -23.78 18.89 -11.20
C ARG A 252 -23.61 18.25 -12.58
N PHE A 253 -22.71 17.28 -12.67
CA PHE A 253 -22.68 16.28 -13.74
C PHE A 253 -23.32 15.00 -13.22
N PHE A 254 -24.14 14.37 -14.06
CA PHE A 254 -24.82 13.13 -13.73
C PHE A 254 -23.96 11.96 -14.19
N ARG A 255 -23.92 10.89 -13.40
CA ARG A 255 -23.32 9.63 -13.81
C ARG A 255 -24.40 8.73 -14.44
N PRO A 256 -24.03 7.71 -15.23
CA PRO A 256 -24.97 6.72 -15.75
C PRO A 256 -25.96 6.18 -14.70
N GLU A 257 -25.48 5.89 -13.49
CA GLU A 257 -26.28 5.38 -12.36
C GLU A 257 -27.25 6.42 -11.76
N ASP A 258 -27.03 7.72 -12.00
CA ASP A 258 -27.99 8.75 -11.63
C ASP A 258 -29.18 8.81 -12.61
N ILE A 259 -29.04 8.19 -13.80
CA ILE A 259 -30.06 8.16 -14.85
C ILE A 259 -30.86 6.86 -14.75
N SER A 260 -30.21 5.70 -14.86
CA SER A 260 -30.83 4.39 -14.65
C SER A 260 -29.79 3.28 -14.43
N GLU A 261 -30.20 2.19 -13.78
CA GLU A 261 -29.36 1.01 -13.56
C GLU A 261 -28.93 0.35 -14.88
N GLU A 262 -29.84 0.25 -15.85
CA GLU A 262 -29.55 -0.28 -17.18
C GLU A 262 -28.47 0.56 -17.88
N LYS A 263 -28.55 1.89 -17.77
CA LYS A 263 -27.55 2.77 -18.38
C LYS A 263 -26.19 2.61 -17.70
N ALA A 264 -26.17 2.48 -16.38
CA ALA A 264 -24.94 2.20 -15.63
C ALA A 264 -24.27 0.90 -16.03
N TYR A 265 -25.05 -0.14 -16.33
CA TYR A 265 -24.53 -1.45 -16.70
C TYR A 265 -23.75 -1.46 -18.02
N TYR A 266 -24.17 -0.66 -19.01
CA TYR A 266 -23.57 -0.63 -20.35
C TYR A 266 -22.59 0.52 -20.60
N SER A 267 -22.58 1.56 -19.74
CA SER A 267 -21.73 2.75 -19.92
C SER A 267 -20.29 2.55 -19.43
N ASP A 268 -19.36 3.35 -19.98
CA ASP A 268 -18.00 3.46 -19.41
C ASP A 268 -18.09 4.16 -18.05
N ILE A 269 -17.38 3.64 -17.06
CA ILE A 269 -17.33 4.19 -15.69
C ILE A 269 -16.83 5.65 -15.60
N ARG A 270 -16.18 6.15 -16.66
CA ARG A 270 -15.69 7.54 -16.80
C ARG A 270 -16.69 8.45 -17.52
N GLU A 271 -17.79 7.91 -18.06
CA GLU A 271 -18.80 8.70 -18.72
C GLU A 271 -19.56 9.55 -17.69
N VAL A 272 -19.73 10.84 -18.00
CA VAL A 272 -20.59 11.75 -17.24
C VAL A 272 -21.43 12.61 -18.19
N TYR A 273 -22.54 13.13 -17.68
CA TYR A 273 -23.53 13.88 -18.42
C TYR A 273 -23.61 15.30 -17.88
N TYR A 274 -23.43 16.27 -18.78
CA TYR A 274 -23.60 17.67 -18.44
C TYR A 274 -25.05 17.94 -18.04
N SER A 275 -25.27 18.77 -17.03
CA SER A 275 -26.60 19.25 -16.67
C SER A 275 -26.62 20.76 -16.46
N LYS A 276 -27.80 21.36 -16.63
CA LYS A 276 -28.03 22.78 -16.27
C LYS A 276 -28.29 22.97 -14.77
N LEU A 277 -28.36 21.88 -14.00
CA LEU A 277 -28.60 21.92 -12.57
C LEU A 277 -27.41 22.54 -11.83
N VAL A 278 -27.67 23.68 -11.18
CA VAL A 278 -26.71 24.40 -10.32
C VAL A 278 -27.23 24.39 -8.89
N LEU A 279 -26.35 24.06 -7.96
CA LEU A 279 -26.66 23.92 -6.54
C LEU A 279 -25.60 24.64 -5.71
N THR A 280 -25.96 25.01 -4.49
CA THR A 280 -25.02 25.59 -3.53
C THR A 280 -24.72 24.57 -2.44
N VAL A 281 -23.45 24.23 -2.26
CA VAL A 281 -22.98 23.27 -1.25
C VAL A 281 -21.98 23.94 -0.30
N PRO A 282 -21.81 23.46 0.94
CA PRO A 282 -20.74 23.95 1.80
C PRO A 282 -19.37 23.61 1.18
N VAL A 283 -18.37 24.46 1.37
CA VAL A 283 -17.02 24.21 0.84
C VAL A 283 -16.38 22.94 1.43
N THR A 284 -16.76 22.57 2.66
CA THR A 284 -16.36 21.32 3.30
C THR A 284 -16.87 20.07 2.62
N GLY A 285 -17.88 20.19 1.74
CA GLY A 285 -18.37 19.08 0.92
C GLY A 285 -17.49 18.76 -0.29
N VAL A 286 -16.49 19.60 -0.61
CA VAL A 286 -15.53 19.37 -1.70
C VAL A 286 -14.44 18.42 -1.24
N GLU A 287 -14.27 17.30 -1.95
CA GLU A 287 -13.40 16.19 -1.54
C GLU A 287 -12.10 16.12 -2.35
N GLY A 288 -12.07 16.68 -3.55
CA GLY A 288 -10.89 16.65 -4.40
C GLY A 288 -11.14 17.22 -5.80
N LYS A 289 -10.09 17.23 -6.63
CA LYS A 289 -10.18 17.65 -8.03
C LYS A 289 -10.41 16.49 -8.97
N CYS A 290 -11.05 16.79 -10.09
CA CYS A 290 -11.13 15.92 -11.24
C CYS A 290 -11.03 16.76 -12.52
N ASP A 291 -11.10 16.09 -13.66
CA ASP A 291 -11.06 16.71 -14.98
C ASP A 291 -12.13 16.09 -15.88
N ILE A 292 -12.69 16.87 -16.80
CA ILE A 292 -13.70 16.39 -17.76
C ILE A 292 -13.29 16.81 -19.18
N ARG A 293 -13.07 15.82 -20.04
CA ARG A 293 -12.58 16.02 -21.41
C ARG A 293 -13.58 15.57 -22.46
N LYS A 294 -13.32 15.90 -23.73
CA LYS A 294 -14.00 15.23 -24.85
C LYS A 294 -13.41 13.84 -25.02
N LYS A 295 -14.24 12.89 -25.46
CA LYS A 295 -13.82 11.50 -25.63
C LYS A 295 -12.66 11.33 -26.63
N HIS A 296 -12.62 12.13 -27.69
CA HIS A 296 -11.55 12.11 -28.70
C HIS A 296 -10.24 12.75 -28.22
N ASP A 297 -10.28 13.58 -27.18
CA ASP A 297 -9.08 14.19 -26.57
C ASP A 297 -8.42 13.25 -25.55
N LEU A 298 -9.09 12.13 -25.22
CA LEU A 298 -8.45 11.01 -24.55
C LEU A 298 -7.62 10.28 -25.62
N ALA A 299 -6.29 10.27 -25.48
CA ALA A 299 -5.38 9.61 -26.41
C ALA A 299 -5.90 8.22 -26.84
N PRO A 300 -5.73 7.81 -28.12
CA PRO A 300 -6.13 6.48 -28.57
C PRO A 300 -5.50 5.39 -27.70
N SER A 301 -6.24 4.29 -27.57
CA SER A 301 -6.13 3.17 -26.60
C SER A 301 -4.74 2.52 -26.37
N ASP A 302 -3.68 2.96 -27.05
CA ASP A 302 -2.36 2.32 -27.07
C ASP A 302 -1.27 3.04 -26.25
N SER A 303 -1.57 4.18 -25.63
CA SER A 303 -0.66 4.80 -24.64
C SER A 303 -1.20 4.61 -23.22
N PRO A 304 -0.51 3.89 -22.31
CA PRO A 304 -0.90 3.76 -20.92
C PRO A 304 -0.49 5.03 -20.14
N THR A 305 -0.96 6.18 -20.57
CA THR A 305 -0.85 7.42 -19.80
C THR A 305 -1.94 7.39 -18.74
N ILE A 306 -1.52 7.35 -17.48
CA ILE A 306 -2.42 7.39 -16.32
C ILE A 306 -3.23 8.67 -16.36
N PHE A 307 -4.56 8.55 -16.44
CA PHE A 307 -5.50 9.66 -16.26
C PHE A 307 -6.35 9.36 -15.02
N GLU A 308 -5.74 9.47 -13.84
CA GLU A 308 -6.45 9.50 -12.55
C GLU A 308 -7.36 10.73 -12.51
N HIS A 309 -8.58 10.55 -12.00
CA HIS A 309 -9.59 11.61 -11.87
C HIS A 309 -10.07 12.28 -13.16
N ILE A 310 -9.97 11.61 -14.32
CA ILE A 310 -10.48 12.13 -15.60
C ILE A 310 -11.74 11.40 -16.07
N PHE A 311 -12.75 12.19 -16.39
CA PHE A 311 -14.03 11.79 -16.98
C PHE A 311 -14.15 12.32 -18.40
N PHE A 312 -15.13 11.82 -19.15
CA PHE A 312 -15.51 12.41 -20.43
C PHE A 312 -17.01 12.68 -20.51
N CYS A 313 -17.36 13.71 -21.27
CA CYS A 313 -18.73 14.17 -21.43
C CYS A 313 -19.03 14.47 -22.90
N GLU A 314 -19.95 13.71 -23.50
CA GLU A 314 -20.44 13.93 -24.88
C GLU A 314 -21.92 14.32 -24.93
N HIS A 315 -22.61 14.20 -23.81
CA HIS A 315 -24.07 14.29 -23.72
C HIS A 315 -24.50 15.25 -22.61
N LEU A 316 -25.68 15.83 -22.81
CA LEU A 316 -26.42 16.64 -21.84
C LEU A 316 -27.60 15.83 -21.33
N TYR A 317 -27.80 15.80 -20.02
CA TYR A 317 -28.94 15.20 -19.36
C TYR A 317 -29.84 16.29 -18.74
N ASP A 318 -31.13 16.25 -19.11
CA ASP A 318 -32.19 17.08 -18.54
C ASP A 318 -32.95 16.25 -17.47
N PRO A 319 -32.71 16.48 -16.17
CA PRO A 319 -33.30 15.68 -15.10
C PRO A 319 -34.81 15.90 -14.96
N ASP A 320 -35.35 17.05 -15.36
CA ASP A 320 -36.77 17.35 -15.25
C ASP A 320 -37.57 16.60 -16.32
N LYS A 321 -36.96 16.35 -17.48
CA LYS A 321 -37.58 15.63 -18.61
C LYS A 321 -37.14 14.19 -18.73
N GLY A 322 -36.09 13.78 -18.02
CA GLY A 322 -35.45 12.46 -18.17
C GLY A 322 -34.85 12.24 -19.56
N THR A 323 -34.47 13.30 -20.29
CA THR A 323 -33.99 13.18 -21.68
C THR A 323 -32.48 13.40 -21.80
N ILE A 324 -31.84 12.60 -22.65
CA ILE A 324 -30.43 12.75 -23.02
C ILE A 324 -30.35 13.38 -24.42
N LYS A 325 -29.50 14.39 -24.58
CA LYS A 325 -29.25 15.11 -25.84
C LYS A 325 -27.76 15.21 -26.10
N GLN A 326 -27.38 15.44 -27.36
CA GLN A 326 -25.99 15.74 -27.69
C GLN A 326 -25.54 17.04 -27.01
N LEU A 327 -24.30 17.07 -26.50
CA LEU A 327 -23.76 18.25 -25.85
C LEU A 327 -23.62 19.40 -26.86
N PRO A 328 -24.15 20.60 -26.58
CA PRO A 328 -23.97 21.75 -27.46
C PRO A 328 -22.49 22.14 -27.64
N PRO A 329 -22.06 22.55 -28.85
CA PRO A 329 -20.65 22.80 -29.17
C PRO A 329 -20.03 24.00 -28.45
N HIS A 330 -20.84 24.88 -27.86
CA HIS A 330 -20.40 26.07 -27.11
C HIS A 330 -20.05 25.77 -25.64
N ILE A 331 -20.23 24.54 -25.18
CA ILE A 331 -19.84 24.13 -23.83
C ILE A 331 -18.38 23.68 -23.89
N GLU A 332 -17.49 24.54 -23.40
CA GLU A 332 -16.05 24.27 -23.33
C GLU A 332 -15.77 23.17 -22.28
N THR A 333 -15.15 22.08 -22.73
CA THR A 333 -14.47 21.08 -21.89
C THR A 333 -12.98 21.44 -21.81
N SER A 334 -12.27 20.97 -20.79
CA SER A 334 -10.85 21.29 -20.64
C SER A 334 -10.03 20.85 -21.87
N VAL A 335 -9.19 21.75 -22.38
CA VAL A 335 -8.22 21.50 -23.44
C VAL A 335 -6.85 21.28 -22.80
N LEU A 336 -6.02 20.39 -23.36
CA LEU A 336 -4.66 20.11 -22.92
C LEU A 336 -3.89 21.40 -22.56
N LYS A 337 -3.64 21.60 -21.26
CA LYS A 337 -2.49 22.38 -20.79
C LYS A 337 -1.35 21.39 -20.62
N GLU A 338 -0.50 21.24 -21.63
CA GLU A 338 0.81 20.67 -21.41
C GLU A 338 1.54 21.58 -20.41
N SER A 339 1.61 21.16 -19.15
CA SER A 339 2.54 21.75 -18.22
C SER A 339 3.93 21.37 -18.72
N VAL A 340 4.59 22.31 -19.40
CA VAL A 340 6.03 22.30 -19.59
C VAL A 340 6.64 22.41 -18.19
N ALA A 341 6.81 21.27 -17.52
CA ALA A 341 7.70 21.18 -16.38
C ALA A 341 9.12 21.46 -16.91
N ASP A 342 9.78 22.36 -16.22
CA ASP A 342 11.00 23.06 -16.58
C ASP A 342 12.18 22.09 -16.86
N ASP A 343 12.33 21.68 -18.11
CA ASP A 343 13.40 20.80 -18.61
C ASP A 343 14.68 21.62 -18.96
N THR A 344 14.83 22.80 -18.35
CA THR A 344 15.90 23.76 -18.65
C THR A 344 17.17 23.55 -17.80
N ALA A 345 17.21 22.54 -16.92
CA ALA A 345 18.37 22.29 -16.05
C ALA A 345 19.40 21.27 -16.60
N CYS A 346 19.14 20.58 -17.73
CA CYS A 346 20.06 19.56 -18.28
C CYS A 346 20.81 19.97 -19.56
N ARG A 347 20.83 21.25 -19.94
CA ARG A 347 21.55 21.73 -21.15
C ARG A 347 22.70 22.69 -20.85
N LYS A 348 23.63 22.29 -20.00
CA LYS A 348 25.03 22.76 -19.99
C LYS A 348 25.84 21.58 -19.43
N ILE A 349 26.44 20.73 -20.24
CA ILE A 349 27.78 20.89 -20.82
C ILE A 349 27.84 19.96 -22.03
N ASN A 350 27.77 20.50 -23.25
CA ASN A 350 28.25 19.81 -24.45
C ASN A 350 29.39 20.64 -25.04
N GLY A 351 30.60 20.15 -24.91
CA GLY A 351 31.80 20.70 -25.52
C GLY A 351 32.38 19.72 -26.55
N LYS A 352 32.04 19.98 -27.83
CA LYS A 352 32.88 19.91 -29.05
C LYS A 352 33.40 18.57 -29.64
N TYR A 353 33.09 18.44 -30.95
CA TYR A 353 33.79 17.76 -32.07
C TYR A 353 33.66 16.22 -32.21
N LYS A 354 33.45 15.58 -33.38
CA LYS A 354 33.33 15.96 -34.82
C LYS A 354 32.36 14.99 -35.53
N GLU A 355 31.75 15.46 -36.63
CA GLU A 355 30.94 14.70 -37.58
C GLU A 355 31.74 13.65 -38.35
N GLU A 356 31.18 12.45 -38.55
CA GLU A 356 31.21 11.73 -39.84
C GLU A 356 29.87 11.00 -40.05
N LYS A 357 29.35 11.07 -41.28
CA LYS A 357 28.06 10.54 -41.73
C LYS A 357 28.19 9.09 -42.19
N HIS A 358 27.26 8.21 -41.81
CA HIS A 358 26.62 7.29 -42.77
C HIS A 358 25.31 6.70 -42.23
N ASP A 359 24.39 6.48 -43.18
CA ASP A 359 22.96 6.17 -43.04
C ASP A 359 22.60 4.86 -42.33
N GLY A 360 21.43 4.87 -41.67
CA GLY A 360 20.79 3.68 -41.10
C GLY A 360 19.78 4.03 -39.99
N ALA A 361 18.71 4.75 -40.31
CA ALA A 361 17.70 5.20 -39.35
C ALA A 361 16.53 4.20 -39.23
N VAL A 362 16.75 3.06 -38.58
CA VAL A 362 15.68 2.22 -38.00
C VAL A 362 16.24 1.49 -36.76
N ASP A 363 16.48 2.19 -35.63
CA ASP A 363 16.57 1.50 -34.31
C ASP A 363 16.66 2.41 -33.05
N LYS A 364 16.65 3.74 -33.14
CA LYS A 364 17.00 4.59 -31.98
C LYS A 364 15.84 4.96 -31.05
N GLN A 365 14.60 4.61 -31.37
CA GLN A 365 13.41 4.97 -30.57
C GLN A 365 13.03 3.89 -29.55
N THR A 366 13.35 2.62 -29.83
CA THR A 366 13.08 1.43 -29.02
C THR A 366 14.02 1.34 -27.80
N ASP A 367 15.29 1.70 -27.95
CA ASP A 367 16.31 1.62 -26.89
C ASP A 367 16.15 2.66 -25.76
N ALA A 368 15.51 3.80 -26.03
CA ALA A 368 15.33 4.86 -25.02
C ALA A 368 14.24 4.53 -23.99
N VAL A 369 13.26 3.68 -24.35
CA VAL A 369 12.15 3.28 -23.46
C VAL A 369 12.55 2.13 -22.53
N HIS A 370 13.48 1.26 -22.95
CA HIS A 370 13.97 0.15 -22.12
C HIS A 370 14.85 0.58 -20.94
N LYS A 371 15.46 1.78 -20.97
CA LYS A 371 16.39 2.24 -19.92
C LYS A 371 15.77 2.58 -18.56
N ASN A 372 14.44 2.64 -18.44
CA ASN A 372 13.75 3.09 -17.22
C ASN A 372 12.90 2.02 -16.52
N ARG A 373 12.94 0.76 -16.95
CA ARG A 373 12.14 -0.31 -16.36
C ARG A 373 12.99 -1.12 -15.38
N LEU A 374 12.43 -1.42 -14.21
CA LEU A 374 13.10 -2.22 -13.19
C LEU A 374 13.14 -3.67 -13.65
N ALA A 375 14.33 -4.27 -13.71
CA ALA A 375 14.47 -5.70 -13.93
C ALA A 375 13.99 -6.46 -12.69
N THR A 376 12.93 -7.26 -12.84
CA THR A 376 12.20 -7.89 -11.74
C THR A 376 12.47 -9.38 -11.65
N LEU A 377 12.67 -9.86 -10.42
CA LEU A 377 12.62 -11.26 -10.03
C LEU A 377 11.34 -11.50 -9.20
N ASP A 378 10.42 -12.30 -9.72
CA ASP A 378 9.19 -12.68 -9.02
C ASP A 378 9.38 -14.04 -8.34
N ILE A 379 9.37 -14.06 -7.01
CA ILE A 379 9.51 -15.29 -6.21
C ILE A 379 8.13 -15.72 -5.71
N PHE A 380 7.80 -17.01 -5.82
CA PHE A 380 6.43 -17.51 -5.60
C PHE A 380 5.46 -16.89 -6.62
N ALA A 381 5.86 -16.91 -7.89
CA ALA A 381 5.22 -16.16 -8.96
C ALA A 381 3.77 -16.61 -9.24
N GLY A 382 3.41 -17.83 -8.86
CA GLY A 382 2.16 -18.47 -9.22
C GLY A 382 1.99 -18.46 -10.74
N CYS A 383 0.77 -18.18 -11.20
CA CYS A 383 0.52 -18.02 -12.63
C CYS A 383 0.97 -16.64 -13.18
N GLY A 384 1.41 -15.69 -12.34
CA GLY A 384 1.98 -14.39 -12.75
C GLY A 384 1.12 -13.13 -12.55
N GLY A 385 -0.01 -13.22 -11.85
CA GLY A 385 -0.94 -12.08 -11.73
C GLY A 385 -0.34 -10.80 -11.13
N LEU A 386 0.59 -10.94 -10.17
CA LEU A 386 1.32 -9.79 -9.61
C LEU A 386 2.28 -9.16 -10.63
N SER A 387 3.05 -10.00 -11.33
CA SER A 387 3.93 -9.59 -12.42
C SER A 387 3.18 -8.86 -13.54
N ASP A 388 2.05 -9.41 -13.98
CA ASP A 388 1.20 -8.80 -15.01
C ASP A 388 0.69 -7.41 -14.58
N GLY A 389 0.20 -7.28 -13.34
CA GLY A 389 -0.21 -5.99 -12.79
C GLY A 389 0.90 -4.94 -12.75
N LEU A 390 2.12 -5.35 -12.35
CA LEU A 390 3.29 -4.46 -12.29
C LEU A 390 3.81 -4.04 -13.68
N GLN A 391 3.74 -4.94 -14.66
CA GLN A 391 4.09 -4.65 -16.05
C GLN A 391 3.06 -3.73 -16.73
N GLN A 392 1.79 -3.82 -16.33
CA GLN A 392 0.73 -2.94 -16.85
C GLN A 392 0.71 -1.55 -16.21
N ALA A 393 1.21 -1.40 -14.98
CA ALA A 393 1.25 -0.11 -14.29
C ALA A 393 2.17 0.91 -14.99
N ALA A 394 1.65 2.12 -15.24
CA ALA A 394 2.40 3.36 -15.54
C ALA A 394 3.61 3.22 -16.51
N LYS A 395 3.37 2.85 -17.78
CA LYS A 395 4.42 2.63 -18.82
C LYS A 395 5.36 1.43 -18.58
N GLY A 396 4.97 0.48 -17.73
CA GLY A 396 5.76 -0.71 -17.45
C GLY A 396 6.90 -0.38 -16.52
N VAL A 397 6.58 -0.01 -15.27
CA VAL A 397 7.55 0.31 -14.21
C VAL A 397 8.56 -0.83 -14.03
N SER A 398 8.15 -2.07 -14.33
CA SER A 398 8.98 -3.25 -14.17
C SER A 398 8.80 -4.21 -15.35
N ILE A 399 9.84 -5.00 -15.65
CA ILE A 399 9.78 -6.16 -16.56
C ILE A 399 10.18 -7.37 -15.74
N THR A 400 9.39 -8.43 -15.78
CA THR A 400 9.74 -9.68 -15.08
C THR A 400 10.71 -10.47 -15.94
N ASN A 401 12.00 -10.40 -15.59
CA ASN A 401 13.07 -11.11 -16.28
C ASN A 401 13.22 -12.55 -15.77
N TRP A 402 12.92 -12.75 -14.48
CA TRP A 402 13.04 -14.05 -13.82
C TRP A 402 11.82 -14.32 -12.95
N ALA A 403 11.35 -15.57 -12.96
CA ALA A 403 10.31 -16.04 -12.06
C ALA A 403 10.70 -17.37 -11.43
N ILE A 404 10.39 -17.56 -10.15
CA ILE A 404 10.56 -18.83 -9.45
C ILE A 404 9.19 -19.29 -8.97
N GLU A 405 8.79 -20.47 -9.40
CA GLU A 405 7.54 -21.11 -9.00
C GLU A 405 7.79 -22.59 -8.70
N TYR A 406 7.18 -23.12 -7.65
CA TYR A 406 7.35 -24.52 -7.27
C TYR A 406 6.38 -25.43 -8.02
N GLU A 407 5.12 -25.01 -8.17
CA GLU A 407 4.06 -25.79 -8.80
C GLU A 407 4.15 -25.72 -10.32
N GLN A 408 4.39 -26.88 -10.95
CA GLN A 408 4.58 -26.99 -12.39
C GLN A 408 3.45 -26.35 -13.22
N PRO A 409 2.14 -26.61 -12.94
CA PRO A 409 1.07 -26.00 -13.73
C PRO A 409 1.08 -24.47 -13.65
N ALA A 410 1.36 -23.90 -12.47
CA ALA A 410 1.42 -22.45 -12.29
C ALA A 410 2.61 -21.83 -13.05
N GLY A 411 3.79 -22.48 -12.98
CA GLY A 411 4.97 -22.05 -13.72
C GLY A 411 4.80 -22.18 -15.24
N GLU A 412 4.10 -23.20 -15.73
CA GLU A 412 3.76 -23.34 -17.14
C GLU A 412 2.80 -22.25 -17.61
N ALA A 413 1.77 -21.93 -16.81
CA ALA A 413 0.89 -20.79 -17.07
C ALA A 413 1.67 -19.46 -17.10
N PHE A 414 2.61 -19.27 -16.18
CA PHE A 414 3.47 -18.08 -16.18
C PHE A 414 4.26 -17.96 -17.49
N LYS A 415 4.92 -19.03 -17.95
CA LYS A 415 5.71 -19.06 -19.20
C LYS A 415 4.88 -18.65 -20.42
N VAL A 416 3.62 -19.07 -20.46
CA VAL A 416 2.72 -18.75 -21.58
C VAL A 416 2.35 -17.26 -21.58
N ASN A 417 2.12 -16.67 -20.41
CA ASN A 417 1.73 -15.27 -20.28
C ASN A 417 2.93 -14.30 -20.37
N HIS A 418 4.14 -14.77 -20.04
CA HIS A 418 5.39 -13.99 -20.01
C HIS A 418 6.52 -14.74 -20.75
N PRO A 419 6.46 -14.86 -22.08
CA PRO A 419 7.41 -15.67 -22.86
C PRO A 419 8.85 -15.14 -22.83
N GLU A 420 9.04 -13.86 -22.53
CA GLU A 420 10.35 -13.23 -22.35
C GLU A 420 11.01 -13.51 -20.99
N ALA A 421 10.25 -14.02 -20.02
CA ALA A 421 10.75 -14.29 -18.68
C ALA A 421 11.39 -15.68 -18.58
N LEU A 422 12.50 -15.77 -17.85
CA LEU A 422 13.11 -17.04 -17.49
C LEU A 422 12.42 -17.60 -16.24
N VAL A 423 11.65 -18.68 -16.43
CA VAL A 423 10.85 -19.29 -15.36
C VAL A 423 11.51 -20.57 -14.84
N PHE A 424 11.93 -20.54 -13.58
CA PHE A 424 12.50 -21.67 -12.86
C PHE A 424 11.39 -22.38 -12.09
N ILE A 425 10.95 -23.54 -12.59
CA ILE A 425 9.96 -24.39 -11.93
C ILE A 425 10.68 -25.26 -10.90
N ASN A 426 10.96 -24.70 -9.71
CA ASN A 426 11.72 -25.37 -8.66
C ASN A 426 11.50 -24.70 -7.29
N ASN A 427 11.96 -25.36 -6.23
CA ASN A 427 11.99 -24.79 -4.89
C ASN A 427 12.93 -23.58 -4.83
N CYS A 428 12.43 -22.44 -4.35
CA CYS A 428 13.20 -21.20 -4.27
C CYS A 428 14.48 -21.30 -3.42
N ASN A 429 14.52 -22.19 -2.42
CA ASN A 429 15.73 -22.41 -1.62
C ASN A 429 16.83 -23.12 -2.43
N VAL A 430 16.44 -24.05 -3.31
CA VAL A 430 17.36 -24.71 -4.26
C VAL A 430 17.95 -23.68 -5.22
N ILE A 431 17.09 -22.82 -5.78
CA ILE A 431 17.52 -21.77 -6.70
C ILE A 431 18.44 -20.75 -6.02
N LEU A 432 18.11 -20.28 -4.81
CA LEU A 432 18.99 -19.38 -4.06
C LEU A 432 20.34 -20.02 -3.74
N ARG A 433 20.33 -21.29 -3.32
CA ARG A 433 21.55 -22.05 -3.05
C ARG A 433 22.42 -22.19 -4.29
N ALA A 434 21.82 -22.48 -5.44
CA ALA A 434 22.52 -22.57 -6.72
C ALA A 434 23.11 -21.21 -7.14
N ILE A 435 22.35 -20.12 -6.98
CA ILE A 435 22.82 -18.75 -7.25
C ILE A 435 24.06 -18.43 -6.40
N MET A 436 24.00 -18.69 -5.09
CA MET A 436 25.12 -18.40 -4.17
C MET A 436 26.32 -19.32 -4.46
N SER A 437 26.08 -20.59 -4.78
CA SER A 437 27.15 -21.54 -5.12
C SER A 437 27.87 -21.16 -6.41
N ALA A 438 27.14 -20.77 -7.45
CA ALA A 438 27.71 -20.31 -8.73
C ALA A 438 28.56 -19.03 -8.59
N ARG A 439 28.44 -18.32 -7.46
CA ARG A 439 29.19 -17.09 -7.15
C ARG A 439 30.37 -17.31 -6.21
N GLY A 440 30.51 -18.53 -5.67
CA GLY A 440 31.51 -18.82 -4.64
C GLY A 440 31.10 -18.37 -3.25
N ASP A 441 29.82 -18.04 -3.04
CA ASP A 441 29.26 -17.58 -1.76
C ASP A 441 28.50 -18.72 -1.05
N ALA A 442 28.79 -19.97 -1.39
CA ALA A 442 28.12 -21.16 -0.84
C ALA A 442 28.26 -21.28 0.68
N ASP A 443 29.38 -20.83 1.24
CA ASP A 443 29.66 -20.93 2.68
C ASP A 443 28.79 -19.99 3.51
N ASP A 444 28.34 -18.86 2.93
CA ASP A 444 27.42 -17.91 3.56
C ASP A 444 25.95 -18.33 3.41
N CYS A 445 25.66 -19.36 2.61
CA CYS A 445 24.32 -19.86 2.36
C CYS A 445 23.97 -21.02 3.31
N ILE A 446 23.28 -20.71 4.40
CA ILE A 446 22.75 -21.73 5.32
C ILE A 446 21.49 -22.35 4.70
N SER A 447 21.66 -23.45 3.98
CA SER A 447 20.56 -24.21 3.34
C SER A 447 20.34 -25.58 4.00
N SER A 448 19.19 -26.19 3.75
CA SER A 448 19.00 -27.61 4.09
C SER A 448 19.94 -28.49 3.26
N PRO A 449 20.32 -29.69 3.76
CA PRO A 449 21.11 -30.65 2.98
C PRO A 449 20.45 -31.01 1.66
N GLU A 450 19.13 -31.25 1.69
CA GLU A 450 18.32 -31.54 0.50
C GLU A 450 18.40 -30.41 -0.55
N ALA A 451 18.31 -29.14 -0.13
CA ALA A 451 18.41 -28.03 -1.06
C ALA A 451 19.83 -27.90 -1.66
N ALA A 452 20.87 -28.27 -0.90
CA ALA A 452 22.24 -28.26 -1.38
C ALA A 452 22.51 -29.39 -2.40
N GLU A 453 21.99 -30.59 -2.15
CA GLU A 453 22.07 -31.73 -3.07
C GLU A 453 21.34 -31.42 -4.39
N LEU A 454 20.08 -31.00 -4.31
CA LEU A 454 19.28 -30.64 -5.50
C LEU A 454 19.87 -29.46 -6.27
N ALA A 455 20.51 -28.49 -5.59
CA ALA A 455 21.17 -27.37 -6.26
C ALA A 455 22.42 -27.81 -7.04
N ALA A 456 23.13 -28.85 -6.57
CA ALA A 456 24.29 -29.41 -7.26
C ALA A 456 23.90 -30.26 -8.48
N GLU A 457 22.67 -30.76 -8.52
CA GLU A 457 22.11 -31.55 -9.64
C GLU A 457 21.50 -30.69 -10.76
N LEU A 458 21.41 -29.37 -10.59
CA LEU A 458 20.92 -28.47 -11.64
C LEU A 458 21.84 -28.50 -12.87
N ASP A 459 21.23 -28.46 -14.04
CA ASP A 459 21.96 -28.48 -15.30
C ASP A 459 22.73 -27.16 -15.55
N GLU A 460 23.81 -27.23 -16.34
CA GLU A 460 24.69 -26.10 -16.61
C GLU A 460 23.97 -24.93 -17.31
N GLU A 461 22.95 -25.21 -18.13
CA GLU A 461 22.18 -24.19 -18.84
C GLU A 461 21.31 -23.38 -17.87
N THR A 462 20.61 -24.07 -16.96
CA THR A 462 19.86 -23.43 -15.86
C THR A 462 20.80 -22.55 -15.03
N ILE A 463 21.95 -23.07 -14.59
CA ILE A 463 22.93 -22.33 -13.76
C ILE A 463 23.43 -21.07 -14.47
N LYS A 464 23.70 -21.16 -15.77
CA LYS A 464 24.17 -20.02 -16.58
C LYS A 464 23.14 -18.88 -16.64
N ASN A 465 21.86 -19.22 -16.63
CA ASN A 465 20.73 -18.29 -16.77
C ASN A 465 20.20 -17.73 -15.44
N LEU A 466 20.74 -18.19 -14.30
CA LEU A 466 20.36 -17.68 -12.97
C LEU A 466 20.67 -16.17 -12.80
N PRO A 467 19.78 -15.42 -12.12
CA PRO A 467 19.97 -14.00 -11.87
C PRO A 467 21.17 -13.74 -10.95
N ARG A 468 21.84 -12.60 -11.15
CA ARG A 468 23.00 -12.18 -10.34
C ARG A 468 22.72 -10.91 -9.55
N PRO A 469 23.34 -10.73 -8.37
CA PRO A 469 23.33 -9.43 -7.68
C PRO A 469 23.78 -8.30 -8.61
N GLY A 470 23.04 -7.19 -8.59
CA GLY A 470 23.24 -6.07 -9.51
C GLY A 470 22.47 -6.16 -10.84
N GLN A 471 21.89 -7.32 -11.19
CA GLN A 471 20.97 -7.45 -12.33
C GLN A 471 19.49 -7.32 -11.93
N VAL A 472 19.18 -7.53 -10.65
CA VAL A 472 17.82 -7.50 -10.12
C VAL A 472 17.58 -6.15 -9.43
N ASP A 473 16.73 -5.32 -10.03
CA ASP A 473 16.34 -4.02 -9.47
C ASP A 473 15.14 -4.12 -8.53
N PHE A 474 14.27 -5.11 -8.74
CA PHE A 474 13.04 -5.29 -7.99
C PHE A 474 12.80 -6.77 -7.69
N ILE A 475 12.45 -7.08 -6.44
CA ILE A 475 11.95 -8.40 -6.05
C ILE A 475 10.50 -8.27 -5.59
N SER A 476 9.62 -9.08 -6.17
CA SER A 476 8.22 -9.23 -5.76
C SER A 476 7.94 -10.67 -5.37
N GLY A 477 6.92 -10.90 -4.54
CA GLY A 477 6.46 -12.26 -4.27
C GLY A 477 5.41 -12.36 -3.19
N GLY A 478 4.61 -13.43 -3.26
CA GLY A 478 3.58 -13.77 -2.27
C GLY A 478 3.92 -15.07 -1.54
N PRO A 479 4.86 -15.08 -0.57
CA PRO A 479 5.25 -16.31 0.10
C PRO A 479 4.06 -16.94 0.84
N PRO A 480 3.81 -18.26 0.65
CA PRO A 480 2.64 -18.91 1.23
C PRO A 480 2.72 -18.96 2.76
N CYS A 481 1.63 -18.57 3.42
CA CYS A 481 1.49 -18.63 4.88
C CYS A 481 0.43 -19.68 5.30
N GLN A 482 0.66 -20.95 4.98
CA GLN A 482 -0.32 -22.05 5.09
C GLN A 482 -0.98 -22.24 6.50
N LEU A 483 -0.40 -21.77 7.62
CA LEU A 483 -0.99 -21.82 8.97
C LEU A 483 -2.09 -20.78 9.10
N LEU A 484 -2.04 -19.67 8.38
CA LEU A 484 -3.15 -18.71 8.40
C LEU A 484 -4.40 -19.30 7.76
N VAL A 485 -4.22 -20.15 6.75
CA VAL A 485 -5.31 -20.90 6.12
C VAL A 485 -5.79 -22.02 7.08
N LEU A 486 -4.90 -22.78 7.71
CA LEU A 486 -5.23 -23.84 8.69
C LEU A 486 -5.80 -23.33 10.04
N CYS A 487 -5.36 -22.18 10.54
CA CYS A 487 -5.96 -21.51 11.69
C CYS A 487 -7.32 -20.90 11.35
N TYR A 488 -7.53 -20.48 10.09
CA TYR A 488 -8.88 -20.14 9.60
C TYR A 488 -9.76 -21.39 9.54
N PHE A 489 -9.21 -22.55 9.16
CA PHE A 489 -9.91 -23.84 9.14
C PHE A 489 -10.39 -24.34 10.52
N GLN A 490 -9.82 -23.87 11.64
CA GLN A 490 -10.20 -24.33 12.98
C GLN A 490 -11.06 -23.36 13.79
N GLY A 491 -11.45 -22.21 13.23
CA GLY A 491 -12.29 -21.25 13.93
C GLY A 491 -11.56 -20.58 15.10
N PHE A 492 -11.97 -19.36 15.41
CA PHE A 492 -11.46 -18.65 16.57
C PHE A 492 -11.71 -19.45 17.85
N SER A 493 -10.66 -20.01 18.41
CA SER A 493 -10.50 -20.16 19.85
C SER A 493 -9.23 -19.44 20.22
N GLY A 494 -9.40 -18.29 20.87
CA GLY A 494 -8.32 -17.70 21.64
C GLY A 494 -7.73 -18.76 22.58
N MET A 495 -6.44 -18.62 22.86
CA MET A 495 -5.75 -19.31 23.95
C MET A 495 -5.32 -20.77 23.68
N ASN A 496 -4.64 -21.04 22.57
CA ASN A 496 -3.83 -22.26 22.48
C ASN A 496 -2.42 -22.03 23.04
N ARG A 497 -2.17 -22.70 24.17
CA ARG A 497 -0.90 -22.82 24.91
C ARG A 497 0.07 -23.83 24.27
N PHE A 498 -0.10 -24.12 22.97
CA PHE A 498 0.73 -25.06 22.21
C PHE A 498 1.70 -24.30 21.30
N ASN A 499 2.71 -23.71 21.93
CA ASN A 499 3.94 -23.29 21.27
C ASN A 499 4.79 -24.56 21.06
N GLN A 500 5.40 -24.73 19.87
CA GLN A 500 6.38 -25.79 19.50
C GLN A 500 5.89 -27.01 18.70
N GLY A 501 5.04 -26.83 17.68
CA GLY A 501 4.90 -27.82 16.60
C GLY A 501 5.94 -27.61 15.49
N SER A 502 6.42 -28.68 14.84
CA SER A 502 7.33 -28.62 13.68
C SER A 502 6.76 -27.81 12.51
N TRP A 503 5.44 -27.80 12.34
CA TRP A 503 4.74 -27.12 11.24
C TRP A 503 4.69 -25.59 11.32
N SER A 504 4.79 -24.99 12.52
CA SER A 504 4.91 -23.52 12.63
C SER A 504 6.31 -23.00 12.32
N LYS A 505 7.31 -23.88 12.19
CA LYS A 505 8.66 -23.52 11.72
C LYS A 505 8.72 -23.39 10.20
N VAL A 506 8.13 -24.34 9.46
CA VAL A 506 8.17 -24.46 7.99
C VAL A 506 7.59 -23.26 7.23
N GLN A 507 6.69 -22.48 7.83
CA GLN A 507 6.04 -21.36 7.13
C GLN A 507 6.59 -19.98 7.50
N CYS A 508 7.28 -19.89 8.64
CA CYS A 508 8.22 -18.79 8.84
C CYS A 508 9.41 -18.91 7.87
N GLU A 509 9.75 -20.14 7.44
CA GLU A 509 10.87 -20.39 6.51
C GLU A 509 10.67 -19.75 5.13
N MET A 510 9.44 -19.69 4.57
CA MET A 510 9.26 -19.10 3.22
C MET A 510 9.36 -17.58 3.22
N ILE A 511 8.92 -16.92 4.30
CA ILE A 511 9.16 -15.49 4.48
C ILE A 511 10.66 -15.23 4.70
N LEU A 512 11.34 -16.09 5.47
CA LEU A 512 12.79 -16.01 5.64
C LEU A 512 13.53 -16.25 4.33
N ALA A 513 13.04 -17.13 3.46
CA ALA A 513 13.56 -17.31 2.11
C ALA A 513 13.41 -16.01 1.31
N SER A 514 12.22 -15.40 1.26
CA SER A 514 12.03 -14.08 0.61
C SER A 514 12.98 -13.01 1.14
N LEU A 515 13.16 -12.94 2.45
CA LEU A 515 14.08 -11.99 3.09
C LEU A 515 15.54 -12.31 2.76
N SER A 516 15.90 -13.58 2.61
CA SER A 516 17.25 -14.01 2.20
C SER A 516 17.56 -13.58 0.77
N PHE A 517 16.59 -13.69 -0.15
CA PHE A 517 16.70 -13.10 -1.49
C PHE A 517 16.89 -11.58 -1.42
N ALA A 518 16.10 -10.87 -0.62
CA ALA A 518 16.24 -9.42 -0.46
C ALA A 518 17.61 -9.02 0.10
N ASP A 519 18.12 -9.73 1.11
CA ASP A 519 19.42 -9.44 1.71
C ASP A 519 20.58 -9.71 0.75
N TYR A 520 20.52 -10.82 -0.01
CA TYR A 520 21.58 -11.21 -0.92
C TYR A 520 21.61 -10.35 -2.20
N PHE A 521 20.45 -10.10 -2.82
CA PHE A 521 20.38 -9.33 -4.08
C PHE A 521 20.41 -7.83 -3.86
N ARG A 522 19.99 -7.34 -2.68
CA ARG A 522 19.83 -5.91 -2.37
C ARG A 522 19.09 -5.13 -3.47
N PRO A 523 17.88 -5.57 -3.91
CA PRO A 523 17.12 -4.84 -4.93
C PRO A 523 16.77 -3.42 -4.45
N ARG A 524 16.51 -2.51 -5.40
CA ARG A 524 16.10 -1.13 -5.11
C ARG A 524 14.70 -1.08 -4.49
N PHE A 525 13.83 -2.00 -4.90
CA PHE A 525 12.48 -2.16 -4.37
C PHE A 525 12.25 -3.61 -3.94
N PHE A 526 11.43 -3.80 -2.92
CA PHE A 526 11.02 -5.12 -2.42
C PHE A 526 9.53 -5.08 -2.10
N LEU A 527 8.76 -6.01 -2.65
CA LEU A 527 7.32 -6.13 -2.43
C LEU A 527 7.00 -7.53 -1.92
N LEU A 528 6.41 -7.60 -0.73
CA LEU A 528 5.92 -8.84 -0.13
C LEU A 528 4.40 -8.75 -0.02
N GLU A 529 3.71 -9.50 -0.87
CA GLU A 529 2.25 -9.67 -0.81
C GLU A 529 1.91 -10.76 0.19
N ASN A 530 0.82 -10.58 0.95
CA ASN A 530 0.31 -11.63 1.82
C ASN A 530 -1.15 -11.38 2.22
N VAL A 531 -1.78 -12.42 2.77
CA VAL A 531 -3.15 -12.34 3.28
C VAL A 531 -3.27 -11.34 4.43
N ARG A 532 -4.44 -10.69 4.57
CA ARG A 532 -4.72 -9.66 5.59
C ARG A 532 -4.27 -10.02 7.02
N ASN A 533 -4.48 -11.28 7.41
CA ASN A 533 -4.17 -11.77 8.75
C ASN A 533 -2.66 -11.94 9.02
N PHE A 534 -1.79 -11.78 8.02
CA PHE A 534 -0.34 -11.75 8.20
C PHE A 534 0.09 -10.75 9.29
N THR A 535 -0.57 -9.59 9.34
CA THR A 535 -0.33 -8.52 10.32
C THR A 535 -0.67 -8.92 11.76
N SER A 536 -1.58 -9.87 11.97
CA SER A 536 -2.05 -10.31 13.30
C SER A 536 -1.58 -11.72 13.68
N PHE A 537 -1.04 -12.49 12.73
CA PHE A 537 -0.54 -13.85 12.93
C PHE A 537 0.54 -13.91 14.01
N ASN A 538 0.50 -14.97 14.83
CA ASN A 538 1.39 -15.15 15.97
C ASN A 538 1.49 -13.89 16.86
N LYS A 539 0.33 -13.28 17.17
CA LYS A 539 0.22 -12.01 17.91
C LYS A 539 1.00 -10.86 17.25
N GLY A 540 1.07 -10.86 15.92
CA GLY A 540 1.82 -9.90 15.10
C GLY A 540 3.34 -10.10 15.09
N GLN A 541 3.88 -11.14 15.74
CA GLN A 541 5.34 -11.33 15.83
C GLN A 541 5.98 -11.57 14.45
N THR A 542 5.36 -12.36 13.58
CA THR A 542 5.91 -12.66 12.25
C THR A 542 6.02 -11.40 11.40
N PHE A 543 4.98 -10.57 11.37
CA PHE A 543 5.00 -9.26 10.73
C PHE A 543 6.10 -8.36 11.32
N ARG A 544 6.16 -8.25 12.65
CA ARG A 544 7.16 -7.43 13.35
C ARG A 544 8.60 -7.87 13.06
N LEU A 545 8.88 -9.17 13.06
CA LEU A 545 10.19 -9.73 12.72
C LEU A 545 10.56 -9.50 11.25
N THR A 546 9.59 -9.63 10.34
CA THR A 546 9.78 -9.32 8.91
C THR A 546 10.20 -7.87 8.74
N MET A 547 9.47 -6.95 9.37
CA MET A 547 9.78 -5.52 9.34
C MET A 547 11.11 -5.19 10.01
N ALA A 548 11.41 -5.79 11.16
CA ALA A 548 12.70 -5.61 11.84
C ALA A 548 13.87 -6.08 10.96
N SER A 549 13.72 -7.20 10.26
CA SER A 549 14.74 -7.74 9.35
C SER A 549 14.99 -6.79 8.16
N LEU A 550 13.93 -6.28 7.53
CA LEU A 550 14.04 -5.30 6.44
C LEU A 550 14.70 -3.99 6.91
N LEU A 551 14.34 -3.48 8.09
CA LEU A 551 14.95 -2.28 8.66
C LEU A 551 16.43 -2.50 9.02
N GLN A 552 16.78 -3.70 9.51
CA GLN A 552 18.16 -4.06 9.77
C GLN A 552 18.99 -4.08 8.49
N MET A 553 18.42 -4.53 7.38
CA MET A 553 19.00 -4.48 6.03
C MET A 553 19.08 -3.05 5.46
N GLY A 554 18.37 -2.08 6.05
CA GLY A 554 18.34 -0.68 5.63
C GLY A 554 17.20 -0.31 4.67
N TYR A 555 16.22 -1.21 4.48
CA TYR A 555 15.05 -0.94 3.65
C TYR A 555 14.11 0.07 4.30
N GLN A 556 13.42 0.83 3.45
CA GLN A 556 12.36 1.75 3.84
C GLN A 556 11.00 1.08 3.64
N TYR A 557 10.06 1.41 4.51
CA TYR A 557 8.66 1.01 4.32
C TYR A 557 7.89 2.21 3.80
N THR A 558 7.46 2.15 2.55
CA THR A 558 6.73 3.24 1.92
C THR A 558 5.56 2.68 1.13
N SER A 559 4.36 2.69 1.72
CA SER A 559 3.14 2.83 0.91
C SER A 559 1.88 3.05 1.73
N GLU A 560 1.05 3.98 1.24
CA GLU A 560 -0.40 3.93 1.33
C GLU A 560 -0.97 3.12 0.14
N PRO A 561 -2.14 2.48 0.26
CA PRO A 561 -2.78 1.74 -0.83
C PRO A 561 -3.32 2.68 -1.92
N VAL A 562 -3.14 2.31 -3.19
CA VAL A 562 -3.72 3.00 -4.36
C VAL A 562 -4.21 1.93 -5.33
N SER A 563 -5.43 2.04 -5.90
CA SER A 563 -5.81 1.08 -6.94
C SER A 563 -6.64 1.66 -8.10
N TRP A 564 -6.20 1.20 -9.27
CA TRP A 564 -6.54 1.40 -10.67
C TRP A 564 -7.76 0.58 -11.17
N PHE A 565 -8.42 -0.13 -10.25
CA PHE A 565 -9.08 -1.44 -10.37
C PHE A 565 -10.13 -1.68 -11.49
N GLN A 566 -10.48 -0.69 -12.30
CA GLN A 566 -11.59 -0.83 -13.25
C GLN A 566 -11.24 -0.56 -14.72
N LYS A 567 -10.07 -0.01 -15.06
CA LYS A 567 -9.96 0.70 -16.35
C LYS A 567 -9.58 -0.12 -17.60
N LYS A 568 -9.29 -1.43 -17.53
CA LYS A 568 -8.78 -2.14 -18.73
C LYS A 568 -9.12 -3.65 -18.89
N ILE A 569 -10.25 -4.14 -18.37
CA ILE A 569 -10.52 -5.61 -18.27
C ILE A 569 -11.17 -6.21 -19.55
N ARG A 570 -11.25 -5.47 -20.66
CA ARG A 570 -11.72 -6.03 -21.95
C ARG A 570 -10.85 -5.48 -23.08
N GLY A 571 -9.77 -6.17 -23.41
CA GLY A 571 -9.11 -5.98 -24.71
C GLY A 571 -9.97 -6.57 -25.84
N ASP A 572 -9.64 -6.26 -27.08
CA ASP A 572 -10.37 -6.69 -28.28
C ASP A 572 -10.05 -8.15 -28.71
N MET A 573 -10.13 -9.10 -27.77
CA MET A 573 -9.98 -10.53 -28.07
C MET A 573 -11.33 -11.24 -28.18
N LEU A 574 -11.54 -11.94 -29.31
CA LEU A 574 -12.77 -12.64 -29.67
C LEU A 574 -12.86 -14.10 -29.16
N VAL A 575 -11.88 -14.59 -28.38
CA VAL A 575 -11.75 -16.03 -28.02
C VAL A 575 -11.82 -16.27 -26.50
N LEU A 576 -12.86 -16.98 -26.06
CA LEU A 576 -13.12 -17.33 -24.65
C LEU A 576 -12.34 -18.57 -24.20
N ASN A 577 -11.34 -18.39 -23.33
CA ASN A 577 -10.58 -19.49 -22.72
C ASN A 577 -11.04 -19.77 -21.27
N ASP A 578 -10.83 -21.01 -20.81
CA ASP A 578 -10.97 -21.45 -19.41
C ASP A 578 -12.36 -21.21 -18.76
N HIS A 579 -13.41 -21.09 -19.57
CA HIS A 579 -14.80 -21.04 -19.07
C HIS A 579 -15.32 -22.46 -18.76
N ILE A 580 -14.63 -23.12 -17.83
CA ILE A 580 -14.91 -24.49 -17.38
C ILE A 580 -15.20 -24.49 -15.88
N SER A 581 -16.19 -25.27 -15.44
CA SER A 581 -16.57 -25.40 -14.02
C SER A 581 -16.29 -26.80 -13.51
N LYS A 582 -16.02 -26.92 -12.20
CA LYS A 582 -15.90 -28.21 -11.52
C LYS A 582 -17.20 -29.02 -11.69
N ALA A 583 -17.07 -30.29 -12.06
CA ALA A 583 -18.19 -31.22 -12.11
C ALA A 583 -18.74 -31.44 -10.69
N MET A 584 -20.05 -31.28 -10.52
CA MET A 584 -20.72 -31.58 -9.25
C MET A 584 -21.11 -33.05 -9.18
N SER A 585 -21.12 -33.60 -7.97
CA SER A 585 -21.83 -34.86 -7.74
C SER A 585 -23.32 -34.71 -8.04
N GLU A 586 -23.98 -35.80 -8.42
CA GLU A 586 -25.43 -35.81 -8.69
C GLU A 586 -26.22 -35.17 -7.53
N LEU A 587 -25.88 -35.51 -6.30
CA LEU A 587 -26.51 -34.95 -5.11
C LEU A 587 -26.30 -33.42 -4.97
N ASN A 588 -25.11 -32.91 -5.27
CA ASN A 588 -24.84 -31.47 -5.21
C ASN A 588 -25.49 -30.70 -6.37
N LEU A 589 -25.64 -31.32 -7.54
CA LEU A 589 -26.41 -30.76 -8.65
C LEU A 589 -27.89 -30.64 -8.28
N ILE A 590 -28.49 -31.69 -7.71
CA ILE A 590 -29.88 -31.65 -7.21
C ILE A 590 -30.04 -30.55 -6.16
N ARG A 591 -29.10 -30.45 -5.21
CA ARG A 591 -29.09 -29.35 -4.23
C ARG A 591 -29.07 -27.99 -4.92
N CYS A 592 -28.15 -27.78 -5.87
CA CYS A 592 -28.03 -26.52 -6.62
C CYS A 592 -29.35 -26.14 -7.31
N GLN A 593 -29.97 -27.08 -8.02
CA GLN A 593 -31.28 -26.88 -8.69
C GLN A 593 -32.40 -26.50 -7.72
N LYS A 594 -32.34 -26.99 -6.48
CA LYS A 594 -33.32 -26.71 -5.42
C LYS A 594 -33.06 -25.40 -4.67
N ILE A 595 -31.89 -24.78 -4.84
CA ILE A 595 -31.60 -23.44 -4.31
C ILE A 595 -32.23 -22.38 -5.24
N PRO A 596 -33.18 -21.57 -4.75
CA PRO A 596 -33.76 -20.46 -5.50
C PRO A 596 -32.70 -19.47 -5.99
N LYS A 597 -32.98 -18.81 -7.12
CA LYS A 597 -32.12 -17.79 -7.73
C LYS A 597 -32.17 -16.43 -7.02
N GLN A 598 -32.93 -16.33 -5.93
CA GLN A 598 -33.06 -15.09 -5.17
C GLN A 598 -31.78 -14.84 -4.36
N PRO A 599 -31.24 -13.60 -4.36
CA PRO A 599 -30.06 -13.24 -3.61
C PRO A 599 -30.12 -13.65 -2.13
N GLY A 600 -29.03 -14.25 -1.64
CA GLY A 600 -28.93 -14.70 -0.25
C GLY A 600 -29.59 -16.05 0.07
N SER A 601 -30.14 -16.74 -0.94
CA SER A 601 -30.58 -18.14 -0.82
C SER A 601 -29.37 -19.08 -0.64
N ASP A 602 -29.46 -19.99 0.31
CA ASP A 602 -28.41 -20.96 0.65
C ASP A 602 -29.02 -22.26 1.21
N TRP A 603 -28.22 -23.17 1.77
CA TRP A 603 -28.68 -24.48 2.22
C TRP A 603 -29.94 -24.46 3.12
N ARG A 604 -30.20 -23.36 3.83
CA ARG A 604 -31.33 -23.23 4.78
C ARG A 604 -32.69 -23.27 4.11
N VAL A 605 -32.76 -23.05 2.79
CA VAL A 605 -34.02 -23.13 2.03
C VAL A 605 -34.25 -24.47 1.35
N LEU A 606 -33.30 -25.42 1.48
CA LEU A 606 -33.48 -26.77 0.94
C LEU A 606 -34.63 -27.47 1.66
N PRO A 607 -35.50 -28.20 0.93
CA PRO A 607 -36.59 -28.96 1.54
C PRO A 607 -36.05 -30.16 2.32
N SER A 608 -36.69 -30.47 3.45
CA SER A 608 -36.43 -31.67 4.26
C SER A 608 -37.00 -32.92 3.60
N GLU A 609 -36.46 -33.30 2.45
CA GLU A 609 -36.84 -34.48 1.67
C GLU A 609 -35.66 -35.41 1.39
N LYS A 610 -35.97 -36.66 1.05
CA LYS A 610 -35.00 -37.64 0.59
C LYS A 610 -35.04 -37.76 -0.92
N VAL A 611 -33.88 -37.82 -1.55
CA VAL A 611 -33.75 -37.96 -3.01
C VAL A 611 -33.11 -39.29 -3.34
N ARG A 612 -33.62 -39.95 -4.40
CA ARG A 612 -33.05 -41.19 -4.94
C ARG A 612 -32.07 -40.84 -6.05
N LEU A 613 -30.81 -41.24 -5.87
CA LEU A 613 -29.73 -41.03 -6.83
C LEU A 613 -29.76 -42.12 -7.92
N SER A 614 -29.09 -41.86 -9.04
CA SER A 614 -28.94 -42.78 -10.17
C SER A 614 -28.36 -44.14 -9.80
N ASN A 615 -27.51 -44.19 -8.77
CA ASN A 615 -26.93 -45.42 -8.21
C ASN A 615 -27.91 -46.20 -7.30
N GLY A 616 -29.15 -45.73 -7.14
CA GLY A 616 -30.19 -46.34 -6.32
C GLY A 616 -30.17 -45.96 -4.84
N GLN A 617 -29.16 -45.21 -4.36
CA GLN A 617 -29.08 -44.75 -2.98
C GLN A 617 -30.13 -43.66 -2.69
N VAL A 618 -30.71 -43.71 -1.50
CA VAL A 618 -31.65 -42.70 -1.00
C VAL A 618 -30.95 -41.87 0.08
N VAL A 619 -30.78 -40.58 -0.17
CA VAL A 619 -29.98 -39.68 0.67
C VAL A 619 -30.81 -38.45 1.05
N ASP A 620 -30.62 -37.94 2.27
CA ASP A 620 -31.22 -36.68 2.71
C ASP A 620 -30.66 -35.50 1.90
N LEU A 621 -31.55 -34.63 1.42
CA LEU A 621 -31.14 -33.48 0.63
C LEU A 621 -30.35 -32.46 1.47
N ILE A 622 -30.76 -32.23 2.71
CA ILE A 622 -30.04 -31.39 3.67
C ILE A 622 -28.88 -32.21 4.26
N PRO A 623 -27.62 -31.76 4.14
CA PRO A 623 -26.49 -32.45 4.78
C PRO A 623 -26.64 -32.45 6.30
N TRP A 624 -26.59 -33.63 6.92
CA TRP A 624 -26.80 -33.83 8.36
C TRP A 624 -25.91 -32.94 9.24
N CYS A 625 -24.68 -32.66 8.82
CA CYS A 625 -23.75 -31.83 9.60
C CYS A 625 -24.21 -30.36 9.74
N LEU A 626 -24.98 -29.82 8.79
CA LEU A 626 -25.33 -28.40 8.78
C LEU A 626 -26.28 -28.03 9.92
N PRO A 627 -27.46 -28.67 10.10
CA PRO A 627 -28.33 -28.37 11.23
C PRO A 627 -27.65 -28.60 12.59
N ASN A 628 -26.86 -29.68 12.71
CA ASN A 628 -26.30 -30.10 14.00
C ASN A 628 -25.18 -29.20 14.54
N THR A 629 -24.54 -28.44 13.65
CA THR A 629 -23.45 -27.52 14.02
C THR A 629 -23.80 -26.07 13.71
N ALA A 630 -25.00 -25.80 13.20
CA ALA A 630 -25.47 -24.48 12.78
C ALA A 630 -25.28 -23.41 13.85
N GLU A 631 -25.71 -23.65 15.09
CA GLU A 631 -25.61 -22.65 16.17
C GLU A 631 -24.17 -22.22 16.47
N LYS A 632 -23.21 -23.16 16.36
CA LYS A 632 -21.79 -22.90 16.63
C LYS A 632 -21.10 -22.11 15.50
N HIS A 633 -21.68 -22.11 14.31
CA HIS A 633 -21.08 -21.56 13.09
C HIS A 633 -21.98 -20.55 12.39
N ASN A 634 -22.75 -19.78 13.16
CA ASN A 634 -23.63 -18.71 12.64
C ASN A 634 -24.56 -19.20 11.50
N GLN A 635 -25.20 -20.35 11.74
CA GLN A 635 -26.12 -21.02 10.83
C GLN A 635 -25.51 -21.45 9.49
N TRP A 636 -24.17 -21.52 9.39
CA TRP A 636 -23.47 -21.84 8.14
C TRP A 636 -23.96 -21.00 6.94
N LYS A 637 -24.26 -19.73 7.21
CA LYS A 637 -24.81 -18.81 6.21
C LYS A 637 -23.89 -18.74 4.99
N GLY A 638 -24.45 -18.94 3.80
CA GLY A 638 -23.73 -18.95 2.53
C GLY A 638 -23.35 -20.32 1.98
N LEU A 639 -23.36 -21.40 2.77
CA LEU A 639 -23.09 -22.74 2.22
C LEU A 639 -24.16 -23.16 1.21
N PHE A 640 -23.75 -23.72 0.08
CA PHE A 640 -24.60 -23.95 -1.10
C PHE A 640 -25.26 -22.67 -1.65
N GLY A 641 -24.70 -21.50 -1.34
CA GLY A 641 -25.25 -20.21 -1.76
C GLY A 641 -24.98 -19.89 -3.22
N ARG A 642 -25.90 -19.11 -3.82
CA ARG A 642 -25.70 -18.47 -5.11
C ARG A 642 -25.05 -17.10 -4.94
N LEU A 643 -24.17 -16.75 -5.88
CA LEU A 643 -23.71 -15.38 -6.03
C LEU A 643 -24.87 -14.48 -6.44
N ASP A 644 -24.74 -13.20 -6.15
CA ASP A 644 -25.72 -12.15 -6.43
C ASP A 644 -25.20 -11.26 -7.56
N TRP A 645 -26.05 -10.97 -8.56
CA TRP A 645 -25.71 -10.07 -9.66
C TRP A 645 -25.42 -8.64 -9.20
N GLU A 646 -26.07 -8.20 -8.12
CA GLU A 646 -25.85 -6.89 -7.49
C GLU A 646 -24.81 -6.94 -6.36
N GLY A 647 -24.30 -8.14 -6.07
CA GLY A 647 -23.33 -8.37 -5.01
C GLY A 647 -21.89 -8.43 -5.51
N ASN A 648 -21.02 -8.94 -4.65
CA ASN A 648 -19.61 -9.16 -4.93
C ASN A 648 -19.21 -10.59 -4.58
N PHE A 649 -18.08 -11.04 -5.13
CA PHE A 649 -17.44 -12.26 -4.65
C PHE A 649 -17.00 -12.07 -3.20
N PRO A 650 -17.40 -12.95 -2.25
CA PRO A 650 -16.99 -12.80 -0.86
C PRO A 650 -15.47 -12.90 -0.69
N THR A 651 -14.85 -13.87 -1.39
CA THR A 651 -13.40 -14.09 -1.53
C THR A 651 -13.21 -15.03 -2.72
N SER A 652 -12.23 -14.77 -3.59
CA SER A 652 -11.88 -15.74 -4.63
C SER A 652 -11.13 -16.91 -4.00
N VAL A 653 -11.58 -18.13 -4.27
CA VAL A 653 -11.06 -19.35 -3.65
C VAL A 653 -10.35 -20.21 -4.70
N THR A 654 -9.33 -20.93 -4.26
CA THR A 654 -8.54 -21.83 -5.11
C THR A 654 -9.33 -23.08 -5.52
N ASP A 655 -10.27 -23.55 -4.69
CA ASP A 655 -11.20 -24.62 -5.02
C ASP A 655 -12.64 -24.23 -4.61
N PRO A 656 -13.50 -23.79 -5.55
CA PRO A 656 -14.88 -23.44 -5.24
C PRO A 656 -15.67 -24.69 -4.88
N HIS A 657 -16.05 -24.80 -3.60
CA HIS A 657 -16.77 -25.95 -3.05
C HIS A 657 -18.01 -25.51 -2.25
N PRO A 658 -19.22 -26.08 -2.48
CA PRO A 658 -20.46 -25.64 -1.82
C PRO A 658 -20.49 -25.78 -0.30
N MET A 659 -19.74 -26.75 0.23
CA MET A 659 -19.52 -26.94 1.68
C MET A 659 -18.17 -26.38 2.16
N GLY A 660 -17.42 -25.70 1.30
CA GLY A 660 -16.19 -25.00 1.71
C GLY A 660 -16.53 -23.77 2.56
N MET A 661 -15.54 -23.18 3.23
CA MET A 661 -15.80 -22.09 4.19
C MET A 661 -16.53 -20.87 3.63
N VAL A 662 -16.32 -20.56 2.34
CA VAL A 662 -17.07 -19.49 1.66
C VAL A 662 -18.45 -19.98 1.25
N GLY A 663 -18.54 -21.18 0.64
CA GLY A 663 -19.77 -21.89 0.31
C GLY A 663 -20.66 -21.28 -0.78
N THR A 664 -20.62 -19.95 -0.94
CA THR A 664 -21.32 -19.18 -1.96
C THR A 664 -20.53 -19.25 -3.27
N CYS A 665 -20.69 -20.36 -3.99
CA CYS A 665 -19.94 -20.62 -5.22
C CYS A 665 -20.83 -21.03 -6.40
N PHE A 666 -22.16 -21.02 -6.24
CA PHE A 666 -23.05 -21.26 -7.37
C PHE A 666 -23.24 -20.01 -8.22
N HIS A 667 -23.38 -20.21 -9.52
CA HIS A 667 -23.71 -19.16 -10.46
C HIS A 667 -25.08 -18.54 -10.09
N PRO A 668 -25.27 -17.21 -10.26
CA PRO A 668 -26.55 -16.56 -9.93
C PRO A 668 -27.75 -17.24 -10.59
N ASP A 669 -27.68 -17.52 -11.90
CA ASP A 669 -28.81 -18.10 -12.65
C ASP A 669 -28.67 -19.55 -13.11
N GLN A 670 -27.46 -20.10 -13.16
CA GLN A 670 -27.17 -21.40 -13.76
C GLN A 670 -26.96 -22.43 -12.66
N ASP A 671 -27.35 -23.68 -12.91
CA ASP A 671 -27.22 -24.77 -11.93
C ASP A 671 -25.83 -25.40 -11.96
N ARG A 672 -24.82 -24.56 -11.72
CA ARG A 672 -23.41 -24.95 -11.69
C ARG A 672 -22.62 -24.13 -10.70
N ILE A 673 -21.44 -24.65 -10.36
CA ILE A 673 -20.39 -23.88 -9.70
C ILE A 673 -19.82 -22.86 -10.70
N ILE A 674 -19.32 -21.75 -10.18
CA ILE A 674 -18.54 -20.78 -10.94
C ILE A 674 -17.36 -21.44 -11.68
N THR A 675 -17.05 -20.92 -12.86
CA THR A 675 -15.97 -21.38 -13.73
C THR A 675 -14.62 -20.79 -13.33
N VAL A 676 -13.53 -21.43 -13.79
CA VAL A 676 -12.16 -20.89 -13.65
C VAL A 676 -12.08 -19.46 -14.20
N ARG A 677 -12.68 -19.20 -15.37
CA ARG A 677 -12.74 -17.85 -15.95
C ARG A 677 -13.54 -16.85 -15.10
N GLU A 678 -14.62 -17.26 -14.45
CA GLU A 678 -15.38 -16.38 -13.54
C GLU A 678 -14.57 -16.04 -12.28
N CYS A 679 -13.84 -17.02 -11.71
CA CYS A 679 -12.89 -16.79 -10.62
C CYS A 679 -11.75 -15.85 -11.05
N ALA A 680 -11.16 -16.07 -12.22
CA ALA A 680 -10.10 -15.23 -12.78
C ALA A 680 -10.59 -13.79 -13.00
N ARG A 681 -11.84 -13.60 -13.45
CA ARG A 681 -12.45 -12.27 -13.57
C ARG A 681 -12.66 -11.59 -12.21
N SER A 682 -12.99 -12.34 -11.16
CA SER A 682 -13.05 -11.80 -9.80
C SER A 682 -11.66 -11.37 -9.27
N GLN A 683 -10.60 -11.93 -9.82
CA GLN A 683 -9.19 -11.59 -9.54
C GLN A 683 -8.60 -10.64 -10.60
N VAL A 684 -9.42 -10.12 -11.51
CA VAL A 684 -9.03 -9.08 -12.48
C VAL A 684 -8.01 -9.57 -13.52
N SER A 685 -7.91 -10.88 -13.77
CA SER A 685 -7.06 -11.40 -14.86
C SER A 685 -7.67 -11.06 -16.24
N LEU A 686 -6.82 -10.67 -17.20
CA LEU A 686 -7.23 -10.39 -18.58
C LEU A 686 -7.93 -11.60 -19.23
N PHE A 687 -8.81 -11.34 -20.20
CA PHE A 687 -9.52 -12.40 -20.93
C PHE A 687 -8.57 -13.36 -21.66
N GLY A 688 -7.43 -12.85 -22.13
CA GLY A 688 -6.36 -13.62 -22.74
C GLY A 688 -5.39 -14.27 -21.75
N TYR A 689 -5.50 -13.99 -20.45
CA TYR A 689 -4.64 -14.60 -19.43
C TYR A 689 -4.96 -16.09 -19.32
N ILE A 690 -3.96 -16.93 -19.53
CA ILE A 690 -4.10 -18.39 -19.57
C ILE A 690 -3.84 -18.96 -18.19
N CYS A 691 -4.77 -19.79 -17.70
CA CYS A 691 -4.71 -20.42 -16.38
C CYS A 691 -4.61 -21.96 -16.45
N LYS A 692 -4.25 -22.50 -17.61
CA LYS A 692 -4.28 -23.95 -17.90
C LYS A 692 -3.36 -24.77 -17.02
#